data_AF-A0AA40EEJ2-F1
#
_entry.id   AF-A0AA40EEJ2-F1
#
_cell.length_a   1.000
_cell.length_b   1.000
_cell.length_c   1.000
_cell.angle_alpha   90.00
_cell.angle_beta   90.00
_cell.angle_gamma   90.00
#
_symmetry.space_group_name_H-M   'P 1'
#
loop_
_entity.id
_entity.type
_entity.pdbx_description
1 polymer ?
#
loop_
_entity_poly.entity_id
_entity_poly.type
_entity_poly.pdbx_seq_one_letter_code
_entity_poly.pdbx_strand_id
1 'polypeptide(L)'
;MPKTVCIVGAGPSGLVAAKSLLHGVPSGTFDVAIFDAQSRIGGLWPAQKNDSVGLLHPRMVANQSKHTVQFSDLAWGDADPELPRAWQVGRYLERYFQTYCRQAKLNLGCRVEKAELLPASDTGPAWRIHTRSRDGKTSELAFDFLLVASGFFGRPAIPSTLSAEQPAVPVIHSSQYRDLAGLLHGTGGKGDKILIVGGQMSGIEIAGTIASHLSSAIHSPGKSPIPSSGKYSIHHITQKPAWVFPLHTSPKPASLSPPFLPLDLGSYNLANRPEPLVNTQGHISVDAAKTVHSIYQTILGNDQSIFSPAVAVTAEDTSRPPYLAVSDHYMDFVRSGLISVSHGKLESLSDHNATLSPSGEQIGDIAAVILATGFEAASSISFLPLSIRETLSLSPSDLNNTLALAFHGTHHPAVPALGFVGFYRSPYWGVMEMQARLVTALWIAGGPASRSLPPALRAALDSDTSVARTLALRTDPRASQFPMGDYAWLMQEFAAALGLQRLPPPSNMPRLPPAHKAMDVLTPARYPAATLSDAQRAEVAASLRQTEATVRASLGPSARFVARAVFRSLLGEWKLERSLVSRLPSHPSGHFSGTARFLLREGTRDGRGDDAAIKEVDDDSDETGADADLGMEYLYIEEGDFTADNGLRFRASRRYVWRYSEPADALSVWFVRTDDPRRADYLFHQVQFAEPPLVDEGRGWCASAGHLCVDDFYDVAYDFNFQAVNMRDWRLAYTVRGPKKDYTIDGVYRR
;
A
#
# COMPACT_ATOMS: atom_id res chain seq x y z
N MET A 1 -26.05 -0.46 -36.66
CA MET A 1 -25.79 -1.58 -35.73
C MET A 1 -24.70 -1.15 -34.77
N PRO A 2 -24.75 -1.54 -33.49
CA PRO A 2 -23.68 -1.26 -32.53
C PRO A 2 -22.35 -1.84 -33.03
N LYS A 3 -21.25 -1.13 -32.76
CA LYS A 3 -19.89 -1.64 -33.00
C LYS A 3 -19.50 -2.61 -31.88
N THR A 4 -18.94 -3.75 -32.24
CA THR A 4 -18.60 -4.82 -31.31
C THR A 4 -17.19 -4.62 -30.72
N VAL A 5 -17.06 -4.74 -29.40
CA VAL A 5 -15.78 -4.56 -28.68
C VAL A 5 -15.44 -5.80 -27.87
N CYS A 6 -14.25 -6.36 -28.08
CA CYS A 6 -13.67 -7.39 -27.23
C CYS A 6 -12.74 -6.73 -26.21
N ILE A 7 -13.07 -6.84 -24.92
CA ILE A 7 -12.21 -6.46 -23.80
C ILE A 7 -11.52 -7.72 -23.26
N VAL A 8 -10.20 -7.72 -23.20
CA VAL A 8 -9.41 -8.80 -22.60
C VAL A 8 -8.98 -8.41 -21.20
N GLY A 9 -9.60 -9.00 -20.18
CA GLY A 9 -9.39 -8.74 -18.77
C GLY A 9 -10.63 -8.15 -18.09
N ALA A 10 -11.02 -8.70 -16.94
CA ALA A 10 -12.14 -8.27 -16.10
C ALA A 10 -11.68 -7.72 -14.74
N GLY A 11 -10.45 -7.19 -14.69
CA GLY A 11 -9.95 -6.38 -13.58
C GLY A 11 -10.46 -4.92 -13.62
N PRO A 12 -9.93 -4.03 -12.76
CA PRO A 12 -10.33 -2.62 -12.72
C PRO A 12 -10.34 -1.96 -14.11
N SER A 13 -9.32 -2.25 -14.92
CA SER A 13 -9.13 -1.68 -16.26
C SER A 13 -10.22 -2.10 -17.24
N GLY A 14 -10.61 -3.38 -17.21
CA GLY A 14 -11.66 -3.89 -18.09
C GLY A 14 -13.03 -3.37 -17.68
N LEU A 15 -13.28 -3.27 -16.37
CA LEU A 15 -14.54 -2.77 -15.83
C LEU A 15 -14.73 -1.27 -16.15
N VAL A 16 -13.72 -0.43 -15.95
CA VAL A 16 -13.82 1.00 -16.29
C VAL A 16 -13.85 1.26 -17.80
N ALA A 17 -13.20 0.41 -18.59
CA ALA A 17 -13.32 0.41 -20.05
C ALA A 17 -14.74 0.07 -20.50
N ALA A 18 -15.31 -1.03 -19.98
CA ALA A 18 -16.69 -1.41 -20.27
C ALA A 18 -17.67 -0.31 -19.89
N LYS A 19 -17.53 0.28 -18.69
CA LYS A 19 -18.35 1.41 -18.27
C LYS A 19 -18.22 2.60 -19.22
N SER A 20 -17.01 2.98 -19.63
CA SER A 20 -16.80 4.09 -20.58
C SER A 20 -17.50 3.83 -21.92
N LEU A 21 -17.41 2.61 -22.45
CA LEU A 21 -18.04 2.23 -23.72
C LEU A 21 -19.56 2.11 -23.64
N LEU A 22 -20.11 1.75 -22.46
CA LEU A 22 -21.56 1.58 -22.27
C LEU A 22 -22.27 2.87 -21.87
N HIS A 23 -21.64 3.72 -21.06
CA HIS A 23 -22.27 4.89 -20.43
C HIS A 23 -21.63 6.23 -20.83
N GLY A 24 -20.43 6.22 -21.41
CA GLY A 24 -19.75 7.44 -21.87
C GLY A 24 -20.23 7.95 -23.24
N VAL A 25 -21.15 7.23 -23.86
CA VAL A 25 -21.62 7.42 -25.24
C VAL A 25 -23.11 7.15 -25.35
N PRO A 26 -23.80 7.53 -26.46
CA PRO A 26 -25.20 7.18 -26.66
C PRO A 26 -25.44 5.67 -26.58
N SER A 27 -26.51 5.27 -25.90
CA SER A 27 -26.86 3.85 -25.75
C SER A 27 -26.98 3.15 -27.12
N GLY A 28 -26.44 1.94 -27.22
CA GLY A 28 -26.42 1.18 -28.48
C GLY A 28 -25.31 1.59 -29.46
N THR A 29 -24.36 2.44 -29.06
CA THR A 29 -23.15 2.72 -29.86
C THR A 29 -22.23 1.49 -29.93
N PHE A 30 -22.01 0.82 -28.78
CA PHE A 30 -21.15 -0.35 -28.67
C PHE A 30 -21.88 -1.57 -28.08
N ASP A 31 -21.50 -2.77 -28.52
CA ASP A 31 -21.82 -4.06 -27.90
C ASP A 31 -20.53 -4.65 -27.32
N VAL A 32 -20.47 -4.80 -26.00
CA VAL A 32 -19.23 -5.06 -25.26
C VAL A 32 -19.20 -6.50 -24.77
N ALA A 33 -18.14 -7.23 -25.09
CA ALA A 33 -17.83 -8.54 -24.50
C ALA A 33 -16.53 -8.47 -23.71
N ILE A 34 -16.53 -8.98 -22.47
CA ILE A 34 -15.37 -9.04 -21.59
C ILE A 34 -14.96 -10.52 -21.45
N PHE A 35 -13.69 -10.81 -21.70
CA PHE A 35 -13.11 -12.14 -21.53
C PHE A 35 -12.04 -12.11 -20.44
N ASP A 36 -12.11 -13.01 -19.47
CA ASP A 36 -11.07 -13.18 -18.47
C ASP A 36 -10.77 -14.66 -18.25
N ALA A 37 -9.49 -15.01 -18.13
CA ALA A 37 -9.05 -16.38 -17.86
C ALA A 37 -9.40 -16.84 -16.43
N GLN A 38 -9.58 -15.90 -15.50
CA GLN A 38 -10.00 -16.18 -14.12
C GLN A 38 -11.52 -16.38 -14.05
N SER A 39 -11.98 -17.18 -13.10
CA SER A 39 -13.41 -17.49 -12.90
C SER A 39 -14.18 -16.42 -12.11
N ARG A 40 -13.59 -15.24 -11.92
CA ARG A 40 -14.16 -14.09 -11.20
C ARG A 40 -13.61 -12.81 -11.79
N ILE A 41 -14.31 -11.71 -11.55
CA ILE A 41 -13.84 -10.35 -11.85
C ILE A 41 -12.82 -9.89 -10.79
N GLY A 42 -12.26 -8.70 -10.98
CA GLY A 42 -11.37 -8.05 -10.00
C GLY A 42 -9.88 -8.17 -10.34
N GLY A 43 -9.50 -9.14 -11.17
CA GLY A 43 -8.14 -9.30 -11.67
C GLY A 43 -7.14 -9.60 -10.55
N LEU A 44 -6.32 -8.62 -10.17
CA LEU A 44 -5.40 -8.72 -9.04
C LEU A 44 -6.13 -8.75 -7.69
N TRP A 45 -7.31 -8.14 -7.63
CA TRP A 45 -8.05 -7.86 -6.39
C TRP A 45 -9.13 -8.93 -6.20
N PRO A 46 -8.91 -9.95 -5.35
CA PRO A 46 -9.96 -10.91 -5.02
C PRO A 46 -11.08 -10.21 -4.25
N ALA A 47 -12.30 -10.75 -4.24
CA ALA A 47 -13.39 -10.24 -3.37
C ALA A 47 -13.56 -11.06 -2.08
N GLN A 48 -12.99 -12.27 -2.07
CA GLN A 48 -13.11 -13.23 -0.98
C GLN A 48 -11.83 -13.27 -0.14
N LYS A 49 -11.99 -13.40 1.18
CA LYS A 49 -10.88 -13.39 2.15
C LYS A 49 -9.99 -14.64 2.07
N ASN A 50 -10.55 -15.74 1.59
CA ASN A 50 -9.91 -17.06 1.50
C ASN A 50 -9.39 -17.39 0.08
N ASP A 51 -9.38 -16.41 -0.83
CA ASP A 51 -8.86 -16.60 -2.18
C ASP A 51 -7.35 -16.88 -2.14
N SER A 52 -6.97 -18.11 -2.46
CA SER A 52 -5.58 -18.56 -2.49
C SER A 52 -4.97 -18.58 -3.91
N VAL A 53 -5.78 -18.39 -4.96
CA VAL A 53 -5.41 -18.61 -6.36
C VAL A 53 -4.78 -17.36 -7.00
N GLY A 54 -5.16 -16.17 -6.54
CA GLY A 54 -4.66 -14.90 -7.09
C GLY A 54 -3.16 -14.62 -6.83
N LEU A 55 -2.63 -13.59 -7.50
CA LEU A 55 -1.25 -13.11 -7.27
C LEU A 55 -1.10 -12.30 -5.97
N LEU A 56 -2.22 -11.94 -5.34
CA LEU A 56 -2.26 -11.07 -4.18
C LEU A 56 -2.83 -11.83 -2.98
N HIS A 57 -2.21 -11.65 -1.81
CA HIS A 57 -2.82 -12.13 -0.57
C HIS A 57 -4.09 -11.32 -0.28
N PRO A 58 -5.27 -11.94 -0.07
CA PRO A 58 -6.53 -11.20 0.08
C PRO A 58 -6.56 -10.21 1.23
N ARG A 59 -5.81 -10.49 2.31
CA ARG A 59 -5.72 -9.62 3.49
C ARG A 59 -4.65 -8.53 3.39
N MET A 60 -3.90 -8.45 2.29
CA MET A 60 -2.89 -7.40 2.10
C MET A 60 -3.56 -6.03 2.08
N VAL A 61 -2.99 -5.05 2.79
CA VAL A 61 -3.48 -3.67 2.82
C VAL A 61 -3.00 -2.92 1.57
N ALA A 62 -3.87 -2.13 0.94
CA ALA A 62 -3.47 -1.25 -0.15
C ALA A 62 -2.51 -0.17 0.36
N ASN A 63 -1.52 0.18 -0.46
CA ASN A 63 -0.56 1.25 -0.16
C ASN A 63 -1.14 2.66 -0.39
N GLN A 64 -2.40 2.75 -0.80
CA GLN A 64 -3.13 3.99 -1.09
C GLN A 64 -4.49 3.96 -0.41
N SER A 65 -5.01 5.15 -0.10
CA SER A 65 -6.31 5.30 0.55
C SER A 65 -7.45 4.99 -0.41
N LYS A 66 -8.61 4.71 0.19
CA LYS A 66 -9.88 4.59 -0.55
C LYS A 66 -10.19 5.79 -1.45
N HIS A 67 -9.65 6.98 -1.13
CA HIS A 67 -9.88 8.20 -1.91
C HIS A 67 -9.20 8.18 -3.28
N THR A 68 -8.14 7.39 -3.47
CA THR A 68 -7.41 7.30 -4.74
C THR A 68 -7.52 5.92 -5.39
N VAL A 69 -7.83 4.89 -4.61
CA VAL A 69 -8.26 3.55 -5.08
C VAL A 69 -9.76 3.54 -5.34
N GLN A 70 -10.23 4.39 -6.25
CA GLN A 70 -11.64 4.45 -6.68
C GLN A 70 -11.75 5.01 -8.10
N PHE A 71 -12.91 4.81 -8.73
CA PHE A 71 -13.29 5.53 -9.94
C PHE A 71 -14.09 6.78 -9.61
N SER A 72 -14.11 7.76 -10.52
CA SER A 72 -14.62 9.10 -10.24
C SER A 72 -16.09 9.16 -9.83
N ASP A 73 -16.91 8.19 -10.24
CA ASP A 73 -18.36 8.17 -10.07
C ASP A 73 -18.90 6.95 -9.30
N LEU A 74 -18.08 6.34 -8.43
CA LEU A 74 -18.56 5.40 -7.41
C LEU A 74 -17.76 5.56 -6.12
N ALA A 75 -18.42 6.05 -5.08
CA ALA A 75 -17.81 6.21 -3.77
C ALA A 75 -17.63 4.87 -3.06
N TRP A 76 -16.72 4.86 -2.09
CA TRP A 76 -16.65 3.82 -1.08
C TRP A 76 -17.81 3.96 -0.09
N GLY A 77 -18.16 2.88 0.59
CA GLY A 77 -19.11 2.95 1.70
C GLY A 77 -18.51 3.75 2.86
N ASP A 78 -19.37 4.39 3.65
CA ASP A 78 -18.92 5.22 4.77
C ASP A 78 -18.17 4.41 5.83
N ALA A 79 -18.56 3.14 6.02
CA ALA A 79 -17.92 2.21 6.95
C ALA A 79 -16.70 1.46 6.38
N ASP A 80 -16.39 1.63 5.08
CA ASP A 80 -15.20 1.00 4.48
C ASP A 80 -13.91 1.65 5.05
N PRO A 81 -12.87 0.85 5.34
CA PRO A 81 -11.66 1.33 6.00
C PRO A 81 -10.90 2.34 5.14
N GLU A 82 -10.12 3.19 5.80
CA GLU A 82 -9.33 4.23 5.14
C GLU A 82 -8.33 3.64 4.13
N LEU A 83 -7.69 2.53 4.52
CA LEU A 83 -6.77 1.76 3.70
C LEU A 83 -7.36 0.36 3.47
N PRO A 84 -8.02 0.11 2.33
CA PRO A 84 -8.71 -1.14 2.11
C PRO A 84 -7.75 -2.31 1.97
N ARG A 85 -8.14 -3.46 2.52
CA ARG A 85 -7.53 -4.76 2.21
C ARG A 85 -7.91 -5.19 0.80
N ALA A 86 -7.09 -6.05 0.19
CA ALA A 86 -7.28 -6.46 -1.20
C ALA A 86 -8.68 -7.05 -1.47
N TRP A 87 -9.22 -7.85 -0.53
CA TRP A 87 -10.57 -8.41 -0.63
C TRP A 87 -11.67 -7.33 -0.67
N GLN A 88 -11.48 -6.21 0.03
CA GLN A 88 -12.43 -5.09 0.04
C GLN A 88 -12.39 -4.31 -1.28
N VAL A 89 -11.21 -4.19 -1.90
CA VAL A 89 -11.07 -3.66 -3.27
C VAL A 89 -11.81 -4.54 -4.27
N GLY A 90 -11.75 -5.87 -4.14
CA GLY A 90 -12.55 -6.78 -4.96
C GLY A 90 -14.06 -6.57 -4.78
N ARG A 91 -14.55 -6.40 -3.54
CA ARG A 91 -15.96 -6.08 -3.29
C ARG A 91 -16.38 -4.73 -3.87
N TYR A 92 -15.51 -3.71 -3.84
CA TYR A 92 -15.74 -2.45 -4.54
C TYR A 92 -15.92 -2.66 -6.05
N LEU A 93 -15.07 -3.49 -6.67
CA LEU A 93 -15.15 -3.82 -8.09
C LEU A 93 -16.39 -4.64 -8.45
N GLU A 94 -16.83 -5.54 -7.57
CA GLU A 94 -18.12 -6.23 -7.72
C GLU A 94 -19.28 -5.24 -7.73
N ARG A 95 -19.32 -4.29 -6.78
CA ARG A 95 -20.32 -3.22 -6.78
C ARG A 95 -20.25 -2.40 -8.07
N TYR A 96 -19.06 -2.03 -8.52
CA TYR A 96 -18.87 -1.29 -9.78
C TYR A 96 -19.41 -2.06 -11.00
N PHE A 97 -19.15 -3.36 -11.08
CA PHE A 97 -19.69 -4.21 -12.14
C PHE A 97 -21.23 -4.25 -12.10
N GLN A 98 -21.81 -4.44 -10.92
CA GLN A 98 -23.27 -4.50 -10.75
C GLN A 98 -23.95 -3.17 -11.13
N THR A 99 -23.31 -2.04 -10.85
CA THR A 99 -23.84 -0.72 -11.17
C THR A 99 -23.74 -0.40 -12.66
N TYR A 100 -22.58 -0.65 -13.28
CA TYR A 100 -22.28 -0.09 -14.61
C TYR A 100 -22.12 -1.12 -15.73
N CYS A 101 -21.76 -2.36 -15.43
CA CYS A 101 -21.26 -3.29 -16.45
C CYS A 101 -22.20 -4.47 -16.75
N ARG A 102 -23.38 -4.57 -16.12
CA ARG A 102 -24.33 -5.67 -16.32
C ARG A 102 -24.78 -5.89 -17.77
N GLN A 103 -24.67 -4.86 -18.60
CA GLN A 103 -25.02 -4.91 -20.03
C GLN A 103 -23.92 -5.55 -20.89
N ALA A 104 -22.69 -5.66 -20.37
CA ALA A 104 -21.60 -6.34 -21.07
C ALA A 104 -21.75 -7.86 -21.00
N LYS A 105 -21.38 -8.54 -22.10
CA LYS A 105 -21.29 -10.01 -22.15
C LYS A 105 -20.04 -10.46 -21.40
N LEU A 106 -20.22 -10.87 -20.14
CA LEU A 106 -19.11 -11.31 -19.29
C LEU A 106 -18.82 -12.80 -19.49
N ASN A 107 -17.58 -13.11 -19.90
CA ASN A 107 -17.09 -14.47 -20.16
C ASN A 107 -15.89 -14.78 -19.25
N LEU A 108 -16.18 -15.21 -18.03
CA LEU A 108 -15.18 -15.62 -17.04
C LEU A 108 -14.72 -17.07 -17.26
N GLY A 109 -13.51 -17.39 -16.81
CA GLY A 109 -12.89 -18.69 -17.06
C GLY A 109 -12.68 -18.95 -18.55
N CYS A 110 -12.55 -17.89 -19.35
CA CYS A 110 -12.42 -17.92 -20.79
C CYS A 110 -11.18 -17.14 -21.21
N ARG A 111 -10.12 -17.85 -21.56
CA ARG A 111 -8.84 -17.27 -21.96
C ARG A 111 -8.89 -16.87 -23.43
N VAL A 112 -8.48 -15.64 -23.74
CA VAL A 112 -8.11 -15.27 -25.11
C VAL A 112 -6.74 -15.85 -25.41
N GLU A 113 -6.66 -16.76 -26.38
CA GLU A 113 -5.41 -17.44 -26.73
C GLU A 113 -4.70 -16.79 -27.92
N LYS A 114 -5.48 -16.20 -28.83
CA LYS A 114 -4.98 -15.61 -30.07
C LYS A 114 -5.90 -14.51 -30.56
N ALA A 115 -5.31 -13.43 -31.05
CA ALA A 115 -6.00 -12.39 -31.82
C ALA A 115 -5.38 -12.31 -33.23
N GLU A 116 -6.22 -12.07 -34.23
CA GLU A 116 -5.81 -11.88 -35.61
C GLU A 116 -6.40 -10.58 -36.15
N LEU A 117 -5.56 -9.73 -36.74
CA LEU A 117 -6.03 -8.57 -37.48
C LEU A 117 -6.59 -9.04 -38.83
N LEU A 118 -7.84 -8.69 -39.10
CA LEU A 118 -8.51 -8.99 -40.36
C LEU A 118 -8.13 -7.96 -41.43
N PRO A 119 -8.17 -8.31 -42.72
CA PRO A 119 -7.95 -7.36 -43.80
C PRO A 119 -8.90 -6.17 -43.69
N ALA A 120 -8.40 -4.98 -44.02
CA ALA A 120 -9.19 -3.76 -43.96
C ALA A 120 -10.47 -3.90 -44.81
N SER A 121 -11.60 -3.56 -44.22
CA SER A 121 -12.93 -3.57 -44.83
C SER A 121 -13.65 -2.30 -44.39
N ASP A 122 -14.38 -1.67 -45.30
CA ASP A 122 -15.14 -0.45 -45.00
C ASP A 122 -16.27 -0.68 -43.99
N THR A 123 -16.73 -1.93 -43.82
CA THR A 123 -17.92 -2.25 -43.01
C THR A 123 -17.80 -3.50 -42.13
N GLY A 124 -16.62 -4.14 -42.07
CA GLY A 124 -16.40 -5.41 -41.36
C GLY A 124 -15.66 -5.31 -40.03
N PRO A 125 -15.69 -6.38 -39.22
CA PRO A 125 -14.88 -6.47 -37.99
C PRO A 125 -13.38 -6.42 -38.31
N ALA A 126 -12.60 -5.76 -37.46
CA ALA A 126 -11.15 -5.64 -37.62
C ALA A 126 -10.39 -6.80 -36.97
N TRP A 127 -11.01 -7.52 -36.04
CA TRP A 127 -10.35 -8.55 -35.24
C TRP A 127 -11.10 -9.87 -35.25
N ARG A 128 -10.35 -10.97 -35.37
CA ARG A 128 -10.81 -12.31 -35.02
C ARG A 128 -10.13 -12.75 -33.72
N ILE A 129 -10.93 -13.20 -32.76
CA ILE A 129 -10.50 -13.56 -31.41
C ILE A 129 -10.78 -15.04 -31.18
N HIS A 130 -9.74 -15.77 -30.81
CA HIS A 130 -9.83 -17.18 -30.42
C HIS A 130 -9.80 -17.28 -28.90
N THR A 131 -10.79 -17.96 -28.36
CA THR A 131 -10.98 -18.14 -26.93
C THR A 131 -11.02 -19.61 -26.56
N ARG A 132 -10.61 -19.92 -25.33
CA ARG A 132 -10.72 -21.25 -24.72
C ARG A 132 -11.31 -21.14 -23.33
N SER A 133 -12.44 -21.79 -23.09
CA SER A 133 -13.03 -21.91 -21.76
C SER A 133 -12.32 -22.99 -20.92
N ARG A 134 -12.55 -22.97 -19.61
CA ARG A 134 -11.95 -23.93 -18.66
C ARG A 134 -12.23 -25.41 -18.96
N ASP A 135 -13.36 -25.72 -19.59
CA ASP A 135 -13.74 -27.06 -20.05
C ASP A 135 -13.02 -27.47 -21.36
N GLY A 136 -12.16 -26.60 -21.90
CA GLY A 136 -11.39 -26.85 -23.11
C GLY A 136 -12.11 -26.48 -24.40
N LYS A 137 -13.36 -26.00 -24.35
CA LYS A 137 -14.09 -25.58 -25.55
C LYS A 137 -13.46 -24.34 -26.16
N THR A 138 -13.17 -24.42 -27.46
CA THR A 138 -12.63 -23.31 -28.24
C THR A 138 -13.74 -22.58 -28.99
N SER A 139 -13.62 -21.26 -29.15
CA SER A 139 -14.55 -20.45 -29.93
C SER A 139 -13.84 -19.35 -30.69
N GLU A 140 -14.36 -19.02 -31.87
CA GLU A 140 -13.88 -17.94 -32.73
C GLU A 140 -14.96 -16.88 -32.85
N LEU A 141 -14.60 -15.63 -32.61
CA LEU A 141 -15.51 -14.50 -32.58
C LEU A 141 -14.88 -13.31 -33.30
N ALA A 142 -15.67 -12.53 -34.02
CA ALA A 142 -15.19 -11.36 -34.74
C ALA A 142 -15.67 -10.07 -34.05
N PHE A 143 -14.79 -9.07 -33.98
CA PHE A 143 -15.05 -7.79 -33.31
C PHE A 143 -14.54 -6.61 -34.14
N ASP A 144 -15.23 -5.47 -34.05
CA ASP A 144 -14.77 -4.21 -34.64
C ASP A 144 -13.53 -3.67 -33.91
N PHE A 145 -13.48 -3.84 -32.59
CA PHE A 145 -12.42 -3.31 -31.73
C PHE A 145 -11.89 -4.35 -30.74
N LEU A 146 -10.58 -4.28 -30.45
CA LEU A 146 -9.92 -5.04 -29.40
C LEU A 146 -9.37 -4.07 -28.35
N LEU A 147 -9.77 -4.25 -27.09
CA LEU A 147 -9.27 -3.51 -25.94
C LEU A 147 -8.48 -4.43 -25.02
N VAL A 148 -7.21 -4.13 -24.81
CA VAL A 148 -6.33 -4.84 -23.90
C VAL A 148 -6.43 -4.22 -22.51
N ALA A 149 -6.97 -4.98 -21.57
CA ALA A 149 -7.10 -4.66 -20.15
C ALA A 149 -6.55 -5.79 -19.26
N SER A 150 -5.61 -6.58 -19.79
CA SER A 150 -5.09 -7.80 -19.16
C SER A 150 -4.12 -7.55 -18.01
N GLY A 151 -3.78 -6.29 -17.76
CA GLY A 151 -2.92 -5.85 -16.67
C GLY A 151 -1.43 -6.04 -16.93
N PHE A 152 -0.63 -5.28 -16.19
CA PHE A 152 0.83 -5.25 -16.33
C PHE A 152 1.54 -6.42 -15.60
N PHE A 153 0.93 -6.98 -14.56
CA PHE A 153 1.50 -8.07 -13.76
C PHE A 153 1.21 -9.44 -14.39
N GLY A 154 1.95 -9.77 -15.45
CA GLY A 154 1.85 -11.05 -16.13
C GLY A 154 2.53 -12.18 -15.36
N ARG A 155 3.63 -12.72 -15.90
CA ARG A 155 4.39 -13.81 -15.30
C ARG A 155 5.40 -13.28 -14.28
N PRO A 156 5.59 -13.92 -13.11
CA PRO A 156 6.69 -13.59 -12.21
C PRO A 156 8.03 -13.57 -12.93
N ALA A 157 8.82 -12.52 -12.73
CA ALA A 157 10.15 -12.40 -13.31
C ALA A 157 11.14 -13.18 -12.44
N ILE A 158 11.67 -14.29 -12.95
CA ILE A 158 12.61 -15.14 -12.22
C ILE A 158 14.02 -14.90 -12.77
N PRO A 159 15.02 -14.56 -11.93
CA PRO A 159 16.41 -14.40 -12.38
C PRO A 159 16.94 -15.65 -13.07
N SER A 160 17.63 -15.48 -14.20
CA SER A 160 18.21 -16.60 -14.96
C SER A 160 19.22 -17.42 -14.14
N THR A 161 19.87 -16.80 -13.15
CA THR A 161 20.78 -17.44 -12.20
C THR A 161 20.14 -18.56 -11.39
N LEU A 162 18.80 -18.59 -11.30
CA LEU A 162 18.03 -19.61 -10.57
C LEU A 162 17.29 -20.60 -11.49
N SER A 163 17.47 -20.50 -12.80
CA SER A 163 16.67 -21.27 -13.77
C SER A 163 17.26 -22.64 -14.17
N ALA A 164 18.47 -22.98 -13.72
CA ALA A 164 19.21 -24.15 -14.20
C ALA A 164 19.18 -25.39 -13.28
N GLU A 165 18.98 -25.23 -11.97
CA GLU A 165 18.98 -26.33 -10.98
C GLU A 165 17.89 -26.13 -9.93
N GLN A 166 17.34 -27.22 -9.37
CA GLN A 166 16.42 -27.13 -8.23
C GLN A 166 17.23 -26.85 -6.95
N PRO A 167 17.06 -25.67 -6.32
CA PRO A 167 17.78 -25.36 -5.09
C PRO A 167 17.34 -26.27 -3.93
N ALA A 168 18.26 -26.52 -3.00
CA ALA A 168 18.00 -27.33 -1.81
C ALA A 168 17.01 -26.68 -0.82
N VAL A 169 16.73 -25.38 -1.00
CA VAL A 169 15.80 -24.58 -0.20
C VAL A 169 14.57 -24.20 -1.03
N PRO A 170 13.39 -24.02 -0.39
CA PRO A 170 12.23 -23.47 -1.08
C PRO A 170 12.53 -22.09 -1.66
N VAL A 171 12.23 -21.91 -2.95
CA VAL A 171 12.31 -20.62 -3.64
C VAL A 171 10.93 -20.31 -4.20
N ILE A 172 10.35 -19.21 -3.73
CA ILE A 172 9.03 -18.75 -4.19
C ILE A 172 9.12 -17.31 -4.69
N HIS A 173 8.20 -16.91 -5.56
CA HIS A 173 7.99 -15.49 -5.85
C HIS A 173 7.13 -14.84 -4.75
N SER A 174 7.28 -13.54 -4.50
CA SER A 174 6.54 -12.81 -3.46
C SER A 174 5.02 -12.97 -3.59
N SER A 175 4.49 -13.11 -4.80
CA SER A 175 3.06 -13.36 -5.08
C SER A 175 2.53 -14.71 -4.59
N GLN A 176 3.41 -15.66 -4.27
CA GLN A 176 3.07 -17.00 -3.80
C GLN A 176 3.08 -17.11 -2.28
N TYR A 177 3.65 -16.13 -1.56
CA TYR A 177 3.67 -16.15 -0.11
C TYR A 177 2.24 -16.07 0.46
N ARG A 178 1.95 -16.91 1.46
CA ARG A 178 0.68 -16.93 2.19
C ARG A 178 0.90 -16.85 3.69
N ASP A 179 1.70 -17.77 4.21
CA ASP A 179 2.05 -17.83 5.61
C ASP A 179 3.42 -18.49 5.81
N LEU A 180 3.90 -18.46 7.07
CA LEU A 180 5.17 -19.08 7.43
C LEU A 180 5.15 -20.61 7.34
N ALA A 181 4.01 -21.24 7.61
CA ALA A 181 3.91 -22.68 7.64
C ALA A 181 4.12 -23.25 6.24
N GLY A 182 3.45 -22.70 5.23
CA GLY A 182 3.62 -23.04 3.83
C GLY A 182 5.02 -22.72 3.29
N LEU A 183 5.62 -21.60 3.71
CA LEU A 183 6.99 -21.23 3.28
C LEU A 183 8.06 -22.17 3.86
N LEU A 184 7.95 -22.50 5.15
CA LEU A 184 8.97 -23.27 5.87
C LEU A 184 8.67 -24.77 5.90
N HIS A 185 7.54 -25.19 5.33
CA HIS A 185 7.18 -26.60 5.19
C HIS A 185 8.25 -27.34 4.38
N GLY A 186 8.68 -28.52 4.87
CA GLY A 186 9.64 -29.36 4.16
C GLY A 186 11.11 -28.91 4.24
N THR A 187 11.43 -27.80 4.92
CA THR A 187 12.83 -27.34 5.12
C THR A 187 13.66 -28.26 6.03
N GLY A 188 13.03 -29.26 6.67
CA GLY A 188 13.68 -30.13 7.66
C GLY A 188 14.22 -29.36 8.88
N GLY A 189 13.83 -28.09 9.05
CA GLY A 189 14.37 -27.21 10.07
C GLY A 189 15.83 -26.79 9.84
N LYS A 190 16.38 -26.98 8.63
CA LYS A 190 17.72 -26.50 8.27
C LYS A 190 17.69 -25.01 7.92
N GLY A 191 18.77 -24.31 8.24
CA GLY A 191 18.87 -22.85 8.06
C GLY A 191 18.06 -22.06 9.08
N ASP A 192 18.40 -20.77 9.17
CA ASP A 192 17.77 -19.78 10.03
C ASP A 192 17.41 -18.47 9.31
N LYS A 193 17.88 -18.24 8.06
CA LYS A 193 17.58 -17.00 7.31
C LYS A 193 16.55 -17.20 6.21
N ILE A 194 15.52 -16.37 6.19
CA ILE A 194 14.64 -16.20 5.03
C ILE A 194 15.24 -15.10 4.15
N LEU A 195 15.74 -15.46 2.98
CA LEU A 195 16.37 -14.53 2.05
C LEU A 195 15.33 -13.83 1.19
N ILE A 196 15.26 -12.50 1.22
CA ILE A 196 14.40 -11.70 0.35
C ILE A 196 15.27 -11.05 -0.74
N VAL A 197 14.87 -11.18 -2.00
CA VAL A 197 15.61 -10.66 -3.15
C VAL A 197 14.80 -9.58 -3.88
N GLY A 198 15.25 -8.32 -3.78
CA GLY A 198 14.70 -7.20 -4.54
C GLY A 198 14.27 -6.03 -3.65
N GLY A 199 14.93 -4.87 -3.77
CA GLY A 199 14.72 -3.72 -2.89
C GLY A 199 13.64 -2.71 -3.32
N GLN A 200 12.58 -3.14 -4.01
CA GLN A 200 11.46 -2.26 -4.38
C GLN A 200 10.22 -2.53 -3.51
N MET A 201 9.07 -1.94 -3.86
CA MET A 201 7.84 -1.99 -3.04
C MET A 201 7.50 -3.40 -2.54
N SER A 202 7.44 -4.41 -3.41
CA SER A 202 7.08 -5.77 -3.00
C SER A 202 8.11 -6.43 -2.07
N GLY A 203 9.40 -6.15 -2.24
CA GLY A 203 10.44 -6.77 -1.41
C GLY A 203 10.51 -6.18 -0.02
N ILE A 204 10.35 -4.86 0.09
CA ILE A 204 10.26 -4.15 1.37
C ILE A 204 9.00 -4.60 2.12
N GLU A 205 7.85 -4.63 1.43
CA GLU A 205 6.59 -5.00 2.07
C GLU A 205 6.52 -6.48 2.46
N ILE A 206 7.03 -7.40 1.62
CA ILE A 206 7.05 -8.82 1.98
C ILE A 206 8.03 -9.10 3.13
N ALA A 207 9.18 -8.42 3.18
CA ALA A 207 10.09 -8.51 4.31
C ALA A 207 9.43 -8.03 5.61
N GLY A 208 8.75 -6.88 5.59
CA GLY A 208 7.98 -6.37 6.74
C GLY A 208 6.82 -7.30 7.16
N THR A 209 6.13 -7.89 6.19
CA THR A 209 5.03 -8.84 6.43
C THR A 209 5.53 -10.11 7.12
N ILE A 210 6.61 -10.72 6.60
CA ILE A 210 7.19 -11.94 7.17
C ILE A 210 7.78 -11.67 8.55
N ALA A 211 8.40 -10.51 8.75
CA ALA A 211 8.89 -10.09 10.07
C ALA A 211 7.75 -9.99 11.07
N SER A 212 6.60 -9.43 10.66
CA SER A 212 5.39 -9.37 11.48
C SER A 212 4.85 -10.76 11.81
N HIS A 213 4.82 -11.68 10.84
CA HIS A 213 4.40 -13.06 11.05
C HIS A 213 5.35 -13.82 11.99
N LEU A 214 6.68 -13.62 11.86
CA LEU A 214 7.67 -14.21 12.75
C LEU A 214 7.52 -13.67 14.17
N SER A 215 7.39 -12.35 14.31
CA SER A 215 7.15 -11.69 15.59
C SER A 215 5.89 -12.25 16.27
N SER A 216 4.78 -12.38 15.53
CA SER A 216 3.56 -13.02 16.02
C SER A 216 3.78 -14.47 16.42
N ALA A 217 4.47 -15.26 15.61
CA ALA A 217 4.74 -16.67 15.89
C ALA A 217 5.65 -16.86 17.12
N ILE A 218 6.39 -15.83 17.56
CA ILE A 218 7.23 -15.84 18.75
C ILE A 218 6.46 -15.34 19.98
N HIS A 219 5.62 -14.32 19.83
CA HIS A 219 5.05 -13.56 20.95
C HIS A 219 3.56 -13.77 21.21
N SER A 220 2.84 -14.43 20.31
CA SER A 220 1.45 -14.83 20.53
C SER A 220 1.32 -15.85 21.67
N PRO A 221 0.25 -15.78 22.47
CA PRO A 221 -0.03 -16.80 23.47
C PRO A 221 -0.34 -18.15 22.81
N GLY A 222 -0.07 -19.26 23.52
CA GLY A 222 -0.30 -20.62 23.01
C GLY A 222 0.91 -21.23 22.29
N LYS A 223 0.67 -22.33 21.57
CA LYS A 223 1.71 -23.06 20.84
C LYS A 223 1.92 -22.43 19.47
N SER A 224 3.16 -22.06 19.17
CA SER A 224 3.51 -21.54 17.84
C SER A 224 3.24 -22.58 16.75
N PRO A 225 2.64 -22.19 15.60
CA PRO A 225 2.49 -23.08 14.45
C PRO A 225 3.84 -23.40 13.79
N ILE A 226 4.89 -22.60 14.07
CA ILE A 226 6.23 -22.77 13.52
C ILE A 226 7.16 -23.32 14.60
N PRO A 227 7.69 -24.54 14.45
CA PRO A 227 8.68 -25.09 15.38
C PRO A 227 9.91 -24.19 15.48
N SER A 228 10.32 -23.87 16.70
CA SER A 228 11.49 -23.02 16.97
C SER A 228 11.44 -21.67 16.24
N SER A 229 10.27 -21.05 16.15
CA SER A 229 10.04 -19.77 15.45
C SER A 229 11.10 -18.70 15.76
N GLY A 230 11.57 -18.63 17.01
CA GLY A 230 12.58 -17.67 17.47
C GLY A 230 13.99 -17.84 16.88
N LYS A 231 14.27 -18.92 16.14
CA LYS A 231 15.55 -19.05 15.43
C LYS A 231 15.59 -18.29 14.11
N TYR A 232 14.43 -18.06 13.48
CA TYR A 232 14.37 -17.54 12.12
C TYR A 232 14.54 -16.02 12.09
N SER A 233 15.32 -15.53 11.12
CA SER A 233 15.49 -14.11 10.81
C SER A 233 15.32 -13.87 9.31
N ILE A 234 15.31 -12.61 8.90
CA ILE A 234 15.18 -12.22 7.50
C ILE A 234 16.48 -11.54 7.06
N HIS A 235 17.00 -11.93 5.90
CA HIS A 235 18.09 -11.24 5.23
C HIS A 235 17.57 -10.66 3.92
N HIS A 236 17.59 -9.34 3.77
CA HIS A 236 17.04 -8.65 2.60
C HIS A 236 18.15 -8.09 1.71
N ILE A 237 18.19 -8.53 0.46
CA ILE A 237 19.12 -8.03 -0.56
C ILE A 237 18.44 -6.89 -1.33
N THR A 238 19.05 -5.71 -1.27
CA THR A 238 18.61 -4.54 -2.03
C THR A 238 19.73 -4.06 -2.95
N GLN A 239 19.40 -3.48 -4.11
CA GLN A 239 20.44 -2.97 -5.03
C GLN A 239 20.77 -1.50 -4.80
N LYS A 240 19.81 -0.79 -4.20
CA LYS A 240 19.81 0.66 -3.99
C LYS A 240 18.99 0.92 -2.74
N PRO A 241 19.33 1.93 -1.93
CA PRO A 241 18.49 2.35 -0.83
C PRO A 241 17.16 2.91 -1.37
N ALA A 242 16.07 2.62 -0.67
CA ALA A 242 14.75 3.17 -0.94
C ALA A 242 14.28 3.97 0.28
N TRP A 243 13.54 5.05 0.04
CA TRP A 243 12.84 5.77 1.09
C TRP A 243 11.58 4.99 1.47
N VAL A 244 11.51 4.49 2.70
CA VAL A 244 10.39 3.68 3.17
C VAL A 244 9.41 4.57 3.93
N PHE A 245 8.26 4.81 3.31
CA PHE A 245 7.20 5.61 3.89
C PHE A 245 6.22 4.74 4.69
N PRO A 246 5.76 5.19 5.86
CA PRO A 246 4.56 4.62 6.47
C PRO A 246 3.31 4.95 5.64
N LEU A 247 2.23 4.22 5.91
CA LEU A 247 0.95 4.42 5.23
C LEU A 247 0.31 5.79 5.56
N HIS A 248 0.66 6.37 6.71
CA HIS A 248 0.24 7.70 7.13
C HIS A 248 1.43 8.64 7.30
N THR A 249 1.37 9.82 6.68
CA THR A 249 2.40 10.86 6.77
C THR A 249 1.84 12.15 7.32
N SER A 250 2.73 13.13 7.59
CA SER A 250 2.32 14.44 8.07
C SER A 250 2.63 15.54 7.06
N PRO A 251 1.69 16.48 6.84
CA PRO A 251 1.97 17.73 6.14
C PRO A 251 2.68 18.77 7.01
N LYS A 252 2.89 18.52 8.32
CA LYS A 252 3.62 19.40 9.24
C LYS A 252 4.80 18.65 9.90
N PRO A 253 5.79 18.16 9.13
CA PRO A 253 6.83 17.27 9.64
C PRO A 253 7.77 17.90 10.69
N ALA A 254 7.79 19.23 10.81
CA ALA A 254 8.61 19.93 11.80
C ALA A 254 7.97 20.01 13.21
N SER A 255 6.67 19.73 13.32
CA SER A 255 5.96 19.80 14.61
C SER A 255 6.25 18.59 15.48
N LEU A 256 6.30 18.76 16.80
CA LEU A 256 6.40 17.65 17.76
C LEU A 256 5.07 16.92 17.96
N SER A 257 3.95 17.57 17.61
CA SER A 257 2.60 17.00 17.57
C SER A 257 2.02 17.06 16.14
N PRO A 258 2.63 16.36 15.16
CA PRO A 258 2.21 16.42 13.78
C PRO A 258 0.82 15.78 13.59
N PRO A 259 -0.07 16.37 12.78
CA PRO A 259 -1.27 15.67 12.32
C PRO A 259 -0.90 14.62 11.27
N PHE A 260 -1.71 13.57 11.13
CA PHE A 260 -1.44 12.46 10.22
C PHE A 260 -2.57 12.29 9.20
N LEU A 261 -2.19 11.92 7.97
CA LEU A 261 -3.08 11.66 6.84
C LEU A 261 -2.56 10.45 6.06
N PRO A 262 -3.41 9.71 5.35
CA PRO A 262 -2.93 8.75 4.35
C PRO A 262 -1.92 9.39 3.38
N LEU A 263 -0.85 8.65 3.08
CA LEU A 263 0.32 9.11 2.32
C LEU A 263 -0.04 9.78 0.98
N ASP A 264 -1.03 9.23 0.28
CA ASP A 264 -1.48 9.67 -1.03
C ASP A 264 -2.17 11.04 -0.99
N LEU A 265 -2.90 11.38 0.08
CA LEU A 265 -3.54 12.69 0.20
C LEU A 265 -2.51 13.83 0.28
N GLY A 266 -1.42 13.61 1.02
CA GLY A 266 -0.29 14.54 1.06
C GLY A 266 0.47 14.59 -0.27
N SER A 267 0.70 13.42 -0.89
CA SER A 267 1.43 13.29 -2.16
C SER A 267 0.70 13.92 -3.35
N TYR A 268 -0.64 13.94 -3.31
CA TYR A 268 -1.50 14.51 -4.36
C TYR A 268 -2.08 15.87 -4.01
N ASN A 269 -1.47 16.58 -3.05
CA ASN A 269 -1.81 17.97 -2.75
C ASN A 269 -1.25 18.92 -3.83
N LEU A 270 -2.13 19.44 -4.68
CA LEU A 270 -1.80 20.34 -5.79
C LEU A 270 -1.23 21.69 -5.34
N ALA A 271 -1.48 22.10 -4.10
CA ALA A 271 -0.90 23.34 -3.54
C ALA A 271 0.64 23.34 -3.53
N ASN A 272 1.25 22.15 -3.56
CA ASN A 272 2.69 21.92 -3.59
C ASN A 272 3.26 21.84 -5.02
N ARG A 273 2.42 22.04 -6.04
CA ARG A 273 2.81 21.95 -7.45
C ARG A 273 2.72 23.32 -8.12
N PRO A 274 3.60 23.60 -9.11
CA PRO A 274 3.41 24.74 -9.99
C PRO A 274 2.22 24.50 -10.92
N GLU A 275 1.56 25.58 -11.33
CA GLU A 275 0.52 25.58 -12.37
C GLU A 275 1.08 26.32 -13.61
N PRO A 276 0.88 25.80 -14.84
CA PRO A 276 0.28 24.50 -15.16
C PRO A 276 1.11 23.34 -14.63
N LEU A 277 0.47 22.19 -14.37
CA LEU A 277 1.15 21.02 -13.84
C LEU A 277 2.21 20.53 -14.84
N VAL A 278 3.42 20.27 -14.33
CA VAL A 278 4.56 19.75 -15.11
C VAL A 278 4.87 18.32 -14.69
N ASN A 279 5.27 17.48 -15.66
CA ASN A 279 5.68 16.11 -15.38
C ASN A 279 6.94 16.06 -14.51
N THR A 280 6.91 15.34 -13.40
CA THR A 280 8.06 15.13 -12.51
C THR A 280 8.68 13.73 -12.61
N GLN A 281 8.23 12.90 -13.55
CA GLN A 281 8.68 11.52 -13.77
C GLN A 281 9.18 11.30 -15.21
N GLY A 282 9.75 10.13 -15.49
CA GLY A 282 10.47 9.85 -16.73
C GLY A 282 11.97 9.99 -16.50
N HIS A 283 12.64 10.91 -17.19
CA HIS A 283 14.05 11.21 -16.93
C HIS A 283 14.17 12.14 -15.72
N ILE A 284 14.97 11.76 -14.71
CA ILE A 284 15.19 12.57 -13.52
C ILE A 284 16.58 13.20 -13.57
N SER A 285 16.67 14.53 -13.71
CA SER A 285 17.96 15.24 -13.62
C SER A 285 18.60 15.11 -12.23
N VAL A 286 19.89 15.43 -12.09
CA VAL A 286 20.57 15.38 -10.78
C VAL A 286 19.95 16.36 -9.79
N ASP A 287 19.61 17.57 -10.25
CA ASP A 287 18.99 18.58 -9.39
C ASP A 287 17.57 18.18 -8.97
N ALA A 288 16.78 17.62 -9.90
CA ALA A 288 15.46 17.08 -9.58
C ALA A 288 15.55 15.94 -8.57
N ALA A 289 16.53 15.03 -8.73
CA ALA A 289 16.78 13.97 -7.76
C ALA A 289 17.07 14.54 -6.36
N LYS A 290 18.04 15.47 -6.25
CA LYS A 290 18.38 16.11 -4.97
C LYS A 290 17.18 16.80 -4.33
N THR A 291 16.36 17.51 -5.12
CA THR A 291 15.13 18.14 -4.63
C THR A 291 14.14 17.11 -4.07
N VAL A 292 13.87 16.03 -4.78
CA VAL A 292 12.94 14.99 -4.31
C VAL A 292 13.49 14.24 -3.11
N HIS A 293 14.78 13.91 -3.08
CA HIS A 293 15.44 13.34 -1.90
C HIS A 293 15.29 14.23 -0.66
N SER A 294 15.48 15.55 -0.81
CA SER A 294 15.30 16.52 0.28
C SER A 294 13.84 16.56 0.78
N ILE A 295 12.86 16.48 -0.13
CA ILE A 295 11.43 16.38 0.22
C ILE A 295 11.17 15.09 1.01
N TYR A 296 11.68 13.95 0.54
CA TYR A 296 11.49 12.66 1.22
C TYR A 296 12.14 12.62 2.61
N GLN A 297 13.37 13.12 2.71
CA GLN A 297 14.06 13.26 4.00
C GLN A 297 13.29 14.16 4.96
N THR A 298 12.70 15.26 4.48
CA THR A 298 11.88 16.17 5.29
C THR A 298 10.62 15.47 5.79
N ILE A 299 9.91 14.73 4.94
CA ILE A 299 8.70 14.00 5.33
C ILE A 299 9.02 12.88 6.33
N LEU A 300 10.17 12.22 6.21
CA LEU A 300 10.56 11.12 7.10
C LEU A 300 11.29 11.61 8.36
N GLY A 301 11.81 12.83 8.33
CA GLY A 301 12.51 13.51 9.41
C GLY A 301 13.98 13.11 9.58
N ASN A 302 14.49 12.17 8.77
CA ASN A 302 15.85 11.65 8.85
C ASN A 302 16.24 10.94 7.53
N ASP A 303 17.50 10.55 7.39
CA ASP A 303 18.07 9.82 6.25
C ASP A 303 17.94 8.28 6.38
N GLN A 304 17.16 7.80 7.34
CA GLN A 304 16.96 6.39 7.72
C GLN A 304 18.11 5.73 8.49
N SER A 305 19.22 6.42 8.76
CA SER A 305 20.34 5.88 9.54
C SER A 305 19.99 5.55 11.00
N ILE A 306 18.93 6.18 11.55
CA ILE A 306 18.39 5.90 12.89
C ILE A 306 17.80 4.48 13.05
N PHE A 307 17.64 3.74 11.95
CA PHE A 307 17.18 2.36 11.97
C PHE A 307 18.36 1.41 11.73
N SER A 308 19.21 1.69 10.73
CA SER A 308 20.48 1.01 10.51
C SER A 308 21.30 1.80 9.48
N PRO A 309 22.65 1.83 9.58
CA PRO A 309 23.50 2.36 8.52
C PRO A 309 23.25 1.70 7.16
N ALA A 310 22.82 0.43 7.13
CA ALA A 310 22.58 -0.33 5.90
C ALA A 310 21.36 0.17 5.10
N VAL A 311 20.45 0.94 5.69
CA VAL A 311 19.27 1.49 5.00
C VAL A 311 19.33 3.01 4.83
N ALA A 312 20.43 3.63 5.26
CA ALA A 312 20.61 5.06 5.14
C ALA A 312 20.68 5.51 3.67
N VAL A 313 20.02 6.61 3.35
CA VAL A 313 20.15 7.28 2.05
C VAL A 313 21.26 8.32 2.19
N THR A 314 22.45 7.97 1.70
CA THR A 314 23.64 8.80 1.89
C THR A 314 23.65 10.01 0.96
N ALA A 315 24.56 10.96 1.20
CA ALA A 315 24.76 12.10 0.31
C ALA A 315 25.09 11.68 -1.13
N GLU A 316 25.80 10.57 -1.34
CA GLU A 316 26.11 10.03 -2.67
C GLU A 316 24.84 9.58 -3.41
N ASP A 317 23.90 8.96 -2.69
CA ASP A 317 22.65 8.43 -3.24
C ASP A 317 21.73 9.55 -3.73
N THR A 318 21.77 10.73 -3.10
CA THR A 318 20.87 11.85 -3.43
C THR A 318 20.99 12.37 -4.86
N SER A 319 22.08 12.03 -5.56
CA SER A 319 22.30 12.36 -6.97
C SER A 319 21.58 11.41 -7.95
N ARG A 320 21.15 10.24 -7.47
CA ARG A 320 20.48 9.19 -8.25
C ARG A 320 18.95 9.35 -8.17
N PRO A 321 18.17 8.83 -9.13
CA PRO A 321 16.72 8.88 -9.03
C PRO A 321 16.23 8.22 -7.72
N PRO A 322 15.36 8.90 -6.94
CA PRO A 322 14.87 8.35 -5.69
C PRO A 322 13.92 7.18 -5.93
N TYR A 323 13.97 6.19 -5.04
CA TYR A 323 13.02 5.09 -5.00
C TYR A 323 12.18 5.21 -3.74
N LEU A 324 10.88 5.02 -3.90
CA LEU A 324 9.91 5.00 -2.81
C LEU A 324 9.40 3.58 -2.61
N ALA A 325 9.29 3.20 -1.35
CA ALA A 325 8.54 2.03 -0.90
C ALA A 325 7.61 2.43 0.24
N VAL A 326 6.63 1.59 0.51
CA VAL A 326 5.64 1.83 1.57
C VAL A 326 5.61 0.60 2.46
N SER A 327 5.81 0.79 3.77
CA SER A 327 5.65 -0.25 4.78
C SER A 327 5.62 0.39 6.17
N ASP A 328 4.72 -0.10 7.04
CA ASP A 328 4.58 0.43 8.40
C ASP A 328 5.61 -0.15 9.38
N HIS A 329 6.06 -1.39 9.18
CA HIS A 329 6.87 -2.11 10.19
C HIS A 329 8.29 -2.45 9.73
N TYR A 330 8.58 -2.40 8.42
CA TYR A 330 9.88 -2.82 7.87
C TYR A 330 11.07 -2.14 8.58
N MET A 331 11.02 -0.81 8.74
CA MET A 331 12.15 -0.04 9.29
C MET A 331 12.40 -0.36 10.77
N ASP A 332 11.35 -0.54 11.57
CA ASP A 332 11.49 -0.91 12.98
C ASP A 332 11.98 -2.36 13.16
N PHE A 333 11.60 -3.27 12.24
CA PHE A 333 12.18 -4.61 12.24
C PHE A 333 13.65 -4.64 11.81
N VAL A 334 14.08 -3.74 10.92
CA VAL A 334 15.50 -3.50 10.64
C VAL A 334 16.22 -3.00 11.90
N ARG A 335 15.66 -2.00 12.59
CA ARG A 335 16.22 -1.49 13.86
C ARG A 335 16.35 -2.57 14.92
N SER A 336 15.37 -3.46 15.03
CA SER A 336 15.38 -4.56 16.00
C SER A 336 16.35 -5.70 15.66
N GLY A 337 16.89 -5.72 14.43
CA GLY A 337 17.76 -6.79 13.95
C GLY A 337 17.04 -8.04 13.45
N LEU A 338 15.69 -8.08 13.42
CA LEU A 338 14.95 -9.19 12.81
C LEU A 338 15.09 -9.21 11.27
N ILE A 339 15.34 -8.04 10.67
CA ILE A 339 15.69 -7.88 9.26
C ILE A 339 17.13 -7.34 9.16
N SER A 340 18.04 -8.11 8.58
CA SER A 340 19.34 -7.63 8.11
C SER A 340 19.25 -7.20 6.64
N VAL A 341 20.10 -6.26 6.22
CA VAL A 341 20.10 -5.72 4.85
C VAL A 341 21.51 -5.75 4.28
N SER A 342 21.66 -6.30 3.07
CA SER A 342 22.89 -6.21 2.26
C SER A 342 22.62 -5.53 0.92
N HIS A 343 23.63 -4.85 0.39
CA HIS A 343 23.56 -4.18 -0.91
C HIS A 343 24.20 -5.03 -2.00
N GLY A 344 23.43 -5.40 -3.02
CA GLY A 344 23.93 -6.18 -4.14
C GLY A 344 22.84 -6.84 -4.98
N LYS A 345 23.25 -7.73 -5.88
CA LYS A 345 22.38 -8.62 -6.64
C LYS A 345 22.65 -10.05 -6.22
N LEU A 346 21.62 -10.89 -6.17
CA LEU A 346 21.80 -12.33 -6.05
C LEU A 346 22.50 -12.85 -7.32
N GLU A 347 23.73 -13.36 -7.16
CA GLU A 347 24.53 -13.90 -8.24
C GLU A 347 24.32 -15.41 -8.38
N SER A 348 24.39 -16.14 -7.27
CA SER A 348 24.21 -17.59 -7.23
C SER A 348 23.58 -18.03 -5.91
N LEU A 349 22.94 -19.19 -5.95
CA LEU A 349 22.37 -19.87 -4.79
C LEU A 349 22.84 -21.34 -4.86
N SER A 350 23.50 -21.81 -3.81
CA SER A 350 24.01 -23.18 -3.70
C SER A 350 23.74 -23.70 -2.29
N ASP A 351 23.07 -24.86 -2.20
CA ASP A 351 22.61 -25.44 -0.95
C ASP A 351 21.83 -24.44 -0.07
N HIS A 352 22.46 -23.99 1.02
CA HIS A 352 21.95 -23.02 1.98
C HIS A 352 22.72 -21.69 1.94
N ASN A 353 23.48 -21.42 0.87
CA ASN A 353 24.34 -20.24 0.74
C ASN A 353 24.00 -19.44 -0.52
N ALA A 354 24.00 -18.11 -0.41
CA ALA A 354 23.86 -17.19 -1.53
C ALA A 354 25.11 -16.32 -1.69
N THR A 355 25.51 -16.08 -2.95
CA THR A 355 26.58 -15.12 -3.28
C THR A 355 25.98 -13.83 -3.84
N LEU A 356 26.51 -12.68 -3.40
CA LEU A 356 26.13 -11.37 -3.91
C LEU A 356 27.15 -10.82 -4.92
N SER A 357 26.65 -10.19 -5.98
CA SER A 357 27.43 -9.40 -6.92
C SER A 357 27.18 -7.91 -6.72
N PRO A 358 28.20 -7.03 -6.85
CA PRO A 358 29.59 -7.33 -7.22
C PRO A 358 30.52 -7.61 -6.02
N SER A 359 30.01 -7.64 -4.79
CA SER A 359 30.84 -7.71 -3.58
C SER A 359 31.49 -9.08 -3.33
N GLY A 360 30.92 -10.16 -3.87
CA GLY A 360 31.29 -11.55 -3.53
C GLY A 360 30.83 -11.99 -2.13
N GLU A 361 30.06 -11.14 -1.43
CA GLU A 361 29.55 -11.43 -0.08
C GLU A 361 28.74 -12.72 -0.07
N GLN A 362 28.97 -13.55 0.95
CA GLN A 362 28.27 -14.82 1.16
C GLN A 362 27.24 -14.69 2.28
N ILE A 363 26.01 -15.13 2.01
CA ILE A 363 24.93 -15.25 3.00
C ILE A 363 24.66 -16.73 3.21
N GLY A 364 25.02 -17.27 4.38
CA GLY A 364 24.80 -18.67 4.73
C GLY A 364 23.55 -18.94 5.55
N ASP A 365 23.29 -20.22 5.80
CA ASP A 365 22.16 -20.74 6.60
C ASP A 365 20.77 -20.33 6.10
N ILE A 366 20.60 -20.25 4.79
CA ILE A 366 19.31 -19.92 4.18
C ILE A 366 18.33 -21.08 4.40
N ALA A 367 17.17 -20.76 4.95
CA ALA A 367 16.05 -21.68 5.13
C ALA A 367 15.07 -21.63 3.94
N ALA A 368 14.86 -20.46 3.35
CA ALA A 368 13.99 -20.24 2.19
C ALA A 368 14.36 -18.94 1.47
N VAL A 369 13.98 -18.82 0.19
CA VAL A 369 14.19 -17.61 -0.62
C VAL A 369 12.86 -17.10 -1.16
N ILE A 370 12.69 -15.78 -1.11
CA ILE A 370 11.58 -15.07 -1.73
C ILE A 370 12.11 -14.09 -2.75
N LEU A 371 11.68 -14.30 -3.98
CA LEU A 371 11.98 -13.44 -5.11
C LEU A 371 10.91 -12.34 -5.19
N ALA A 372 11.30 -11.10 -4.88
CA ALA A 372 10.49 -9.91 -5.08
C ALA A 372 10.99 -9.13 -6.32
N THR A 373 11.18 -9.87 -7.41
CA THR A 373 11.89 -9.45 -8.62
C THR A 373 10.99 -8.89 -9.72
N GLY A 374 9.70 -8.75 -9.45
CA GLY A 374 8.74 -8.11 -10.35
C GLY A 374 8.06 -9.09 -11.32
N PHE A 375 7.49 -8.55 -12.40
CA PHE A 375 6.69 -9.31 -13.36
C PHE A 375 7.00 -8.92 -14.79
N GLU A 376 6.95 -9.90 -15.69
CA GLU A 376 7.05 -9.75 -17.13
C GLU A 376 5.65 -9.48 -17.75
N ALA A 377 5.43 -8.23 -18.17
CA ALA A 377 4.15 -7.82 -18.75
C ALA A 377 3.88 -8.43 -20.15
N ALA A 378 4.93 -8.83 -20.89
CA ALA A 378 4.80 -9.36 -22.25
C ALA A 378 3.92 -10.62 -22.34
N SER A 379 3.89 -11.42 -21.27
CA SER A 379 3.02 -12.60 -21.18
C SER A 379 1.53 -12.25 -21.20
N SER A 380 1.14 -11.10 -20.64
CA SER A 380 -0.24 -10.60 -20.61
C SER A 380 -0.79 -10.18 -21.98
N ILE A 381 0.08 -10.08 -23.01
CA ILE A 381 -0.28 -9.71 -24.38
C ILE A 381 0.24 -10.71 -25.42
N SER A 382 0.60 -11.91 -24.96
CA SER A 382 1.15 -12.99 -25.81
C SER A 382 0.19 -13.46 -26.90
N PHE A 383 -1.11 -13.21 -26.75
CA PHE A 383 -2.15 -13.51 -27.74
C PHE A 383 -2.12 -12.57 -28.96
N LEU A 384 -1.41 -11.43 -28.89
CA LEU A 384 -1.29 -10.52 -30.03
C LEU A 384 -0.35 -11.11 -31.11
N PRO A 385 -0.67 -10.91 -32.40
CA PRO A 385 0.16 -11.45 -33.49
C PRO A 385 1.52 -10.76 -33.53
N LEU A 386 2.53 -11.45 -34.09
CA LEU A 386 3.92 -10.97 -34.10
C LEU A 386 4.06 -9.58 -34.73
N SER A 387 3.42 -9.35 -35.88
CA SER A 387 3.45 -8.05 -36.59
C SER A 387 2.94 -6.88 -35.73
N ILE A 388 1.92 -7.13 -34.90
CA ILE A 388 1.39 -6.13 -33.97
C ILE A 388 2.36 -5.91 -32.82
N ARG A 389 2.94 -6.98 -32.26
CA ARG A 389 3.96 -6.86 -31.20
C ARG A 389 5.19 -6.08 -31.66
N GLU A 390 5.62 -6.27 -32.90
CA GLU A 390 6.69 -5.49 -33.55
C GLU A 390 6.28 -4.01 -33.71
N THR A 391 5.07 -3.75 -34.20
CA THR A 391 4.51 -2.39 -34.32
C THR A 391 4.50 -1.65 -32.98
N LEU A 392 4.15 -2.35 -31.89
CA LEU A 392 4.14 -1.80 -30.54
C LEU A 392 5.55 -1.71 -29.90
N SER A 393 6.59 -2.04 -30.65
CA SER A 393 7.98 -2.09 -30.19
C SER A 393 8.13 -2.92 -28.91
N LEU A 394 7.51 -4.09 -28.85
CA LEU A 394 7.52 -4.95 -27.66
C LEU A 394 8.96 -5.33 -27.25
N SER A 395 9.31 -5.07 -25.99
CA SER A 395 10.57 -5.48 -25.36
C SER A 395 10.27 -6.36 -24.15
N PRO A 396 10.27 -7.70 -24.28
CA PRO A 396 9.93 -8.60 -23.18
C PRO A 396 10.88 -8.53 -21.97
N SER A 397 12.14 -8.14 -22.20
CA SER A 397 13.15 -8.00 -21.15
C SER A 397 13.06 -6.68 -20.37
N ASP A 398 12.30 -5.70 -20.87
CA ASP A 398 12.09 -4.41 -20.18
C ASP A 398 10.85 -4.50 -19.29
N LEU A 399 11.06 -4.62 -17.98
CA LEU A 399 10.01 -4.73 -16.97
C LEU A 399 9.32 -3.39 -16.64
N ASN A 400 9.80 -2.27 -17.19
CA ASN A 400 9.27 -0.94 -16.90
C ASN A 400 8.47 -0.37 -18.08
N ASN A 401 9.00 -0.54 -19.29
CA ASN A 401 8.51 0.04 -20.54
C ASN A 401 8.34 -1.05 -21.60
N THR A 402 7.59 -2.11 -21.28
CA THR A 402 7.46 -3.31 -22.12
C THR A 402 6.96 -3.03 -23.54
N LEU A 403 6.13 -2.02 -23.74
CA LEU A 403 5.60 -1.62 -25.04
C LEU A 403 5.50 -0.10 -25.16
N ALA A 404 5.49 0.42 -26.39
CA ALA A 404 5.39 1.85 -26.66
C ALA A 404 4.01 2.18 -27.25
N LEU A 405 3.27 3.05 -26.57
CA LEU A 405 1.93 3.48 -26.96
C LEU A 405 1.84 5.00 -26.98
N ALA A 406 1.02 5.49 -27.90
CA ALA A 406 0.63 6.88 -27.99
C ALA A 406 -0.28 7.27 -26.82
N PHE A 407 -0.27 8.57 -26.57
CA PHE A 407 -1.07 9.30 -25.58
C PHE A 407 -1.15 8.55 -24.24
N HIS A 408 0.00 8.51 -23.57
CA HIS A 408 0.17 7.95 -22.22
C HIS A 408 -0.41 6.53 -22.04
N GLY A 409 -0.15 5.63 -23.00
CA GLY A 409 -0.48 4.22 -22.81
C GLY A 409 -1.82 3.76 -23.35
N THR A 410 -2.42 4.46 -24.33
CA THR A 410 -3.81 4.19 -24.76
C THR A 410 -3.96 3.46 -26.08
N HIS A 411 -3.13 3.75 -27.07
CA HIS A 411 -3.31 3.21 -28.42
C HIS A 411 -2.00 3.27 -29.23
N HIS A 412 -2.00 2.70 -30.43
CA HIS A 412 -0.94 2.94 -31.40
C HIS A 412 -1.56 3.43 -32.72
N PRO A 413 -1.11 4.55 -33.32
CA PRO A 413 -1.75 5.13 -34.50
C PRO A 413 -1.85 4.18 -35.71
N ALA A 414 -0.87 3.28 -35.87
CA ALA A 414 -0.84 2.29 -36.94
C ALA A 414 -1.88 1.15 -36.78
N VAL A 415 -2.52 1.03 -35.60
CA VAL A 415 -3.50 -0.03 -35.30
C VAL A 415 -4.72 0.60 -34.63
N PRO A 416 -5.52 1.41 -35.36
CA PRO A 416 -6.55 2.28 -34.77
C PRO A 416 -7.69 1.51 -34.07
N ALA A 417 -7.88 0.23 -34.42
CA ALA A 417 -8.87 -0.64 -33.80
C ALA A 417 -8.35 -1.39 -32.54
N LEU A 418 -7.14 -1.06 -32.05
CA LEU A 418 -6.53 -1.62 -30.86
C LEU A 418 -6.36 -0.54 -29.78
N GLY A 419 -6.93 -0.78 -28.60
CA GLY A 419 -6.84 0.11 -27.45
C GLY A 419 -6.24 -0.60 -26.24
N PHE A 420 -5.70 0.18 -25.32
CA PHE A 420 -5.10 -0.27 -24.07
C PHE A 420 -5.64 0.57 -22.91
N VAL A 421 -5.94 -0.10 -21.80
CA VAL A 421 -6.34 0.54 -20.55
C VAL A 421 -5.64 -0.19 -19.40
N GLY A 422 -4.98 0.55 -18.51
CA GLY A 422 -4.33 0.00 -17.32
C GLY A 422 -3.06 -0.81 -17.59
N PHE A 423 -2.51 -0.77 -18.82
CA PHE A 423 -1.28 -1.47 -19.17
C PHE A 423 -0.04 -0.60 -18.88
N TYR A 424 0.16 -0.24 -17.62
CA TYR A 424 1.30 0.56 -17.16
C TYR A 424 1.70 0.21 -15.73
N ARG A 425 2.88 0.67 -15.33
CA ARG A 425 3.47 0.42 -14.02
C ARG A 425 3.24 1.60 -13.07
N SER A 426 2.03 1.78 -12.55
CA SER A 426 1.69 2.79 -11.51
C SER A 426 0.33 2.48 -10.87
N PRO A 427 0.03 2.98 -9.65
CA PRO A 427 -1.22 2.64 -8.95
C PRO A 427 -2.41 3.57 -9.30
N TYR A 428 -2.38 4.27 -10.44
CA TYR A 428 -3.26 5.42 -10.69
C TYR A 428 -4.65 5.06 -11.25
N TRP A 429 -5.67 4.82 -10.41
CA TRP A 429 -7.02 4.47 -10.90
C TRP A 429 -7.68 5.56 -11.74
N GLY A 430 -7.47 6.85 -11.39
CA GLY A 430 -7.96 7.97 -12.20
C GLY A 430 -7.38 7.97 -13.62
N VAL A 431 -6.09 7.64 -13.78
CA VAL A 431 -5.44 7.57 -15.10
C VAL A 431 -6.02 6.43 -15.91
N MET A 432 -6.27 5.28 -15.30
CA MET A 432 -6.94 4.14 -15.93
C MET A 432 -8.33 4.52 -16.46
N GLU A 433 -9.13 5.26 -15.67
CA GLU A 433 -10.41 5.78 -16.13
C GLU A 433 -10.25 6.77 -17.31
N MET A 434 -9.26 7.64 -17.24
CA MET A 434 -8.97 8.58 -18.32
C MET A 434 -8.53 7.91 -19.62
N GLN A 435 -7.71 6.85 -19.54
CA GLN A 435 -7.34 6.01 -20.68
C GLN A 435 -8.58 5.40 -21.33
N ALA A 436 -9.50 4.86 -20.54
CA ALA A 436 -10.76 4.28 -21.03
C ALA A 436 -11.63 5.33 -21.76
N ARG A 437 -11.76 6.54 -21.20
CA ARG A 437 -12.49 7.64 -21.83
C ARG A 437 -11.84 8.09 -23.15
N LEU A 438 -10.51 8.21 -23.18
CA LEU A 438 -9.77 8.58 -24.39
C LEU A 438 -9.95 7.55 -25.51
N VAL A 439 -9.72 6.26 -25.22
CA VAL A 439 -9.90 5.19 -26.21
C VAL A 439 -11.34 5.19 -26.75
N THR A 440 -12.33 5.38 -25.87
CA THR A 440 -13.73 5.50 -26.27
C THR A 440 -13.96 6.69 -27.21
N ALA A 441 -13.41 7.87 -26.90
CA ALA A 441 -13.51 9.06 -27.75
C ALA A 441 -12.85 8.86 -29.12
N LEU A 442 -11.70 8.20 -29.17
CA LEU A 442 -11.01 7.86 -30.42
C LEU A 442 -11.88 6.96 -31.29
N TRP A 443 -12.48 5.92 -30.73
CA TRP A 443 -13.29 4.96 -31.50
C TRP A 443 -14.60 5.53 -31.99
N ILE A 444 -15.26 6.41 -31.22
CA ILE A 444 -16.43 7.16 -31.70
C ILE A 444 -16.07 8.01 -32.92
N ALA A 445 -14.91 8.68 -32.87
CA ALA A 445 -14.48 9.54 -33.96
C ALA A 445 -14.09 8.74 -35.22
N GLY A 446 -13.88 7.42 -35.13
CA GLY A 446 -13.36 6.59 -36.22
C GLY A 446 -11.83 6.42 -36.21
N GLY A 447 -11.19 6.71 -35.09
CA GLY A 447 -9.76 6.48 -34.86
C GLY A 447 -8.92 7.76 -34.67
N PRO A 448 -7.64 7.62 -34.31
CA PRO A 448 -6.73 8.72 -33.99
C PRO A 448 -6.39 9.64 -35.17
N ALA A 449 -6.58 9.20 -36.42
CA ALA A 449 -6.37 10.02 -37.60
C ALA A 449 -7.68 10.66 -38.14
N SER A 450 -8.79 10.50 -37.42
CA SER A 450 -10.10 10.93 -37.92
C SER A 450 -10.25 12.45 -37.91
N ARG A 451 -10.84 12.98 -38.99
CA ARG A 451 -11.21 14.40 -39.10
C ARG A 451 -12.35 14.79 -38.15
N SER A 452 -13.11 13.81 -37.66
CA SER A 452 -14.23 13.97 -36.73
C SER A 452 -13.80 14.14 -35.28
N LEU A 453 -12.49 14.09 -34.99
CA LEU A 453 -11.98 14.31 -33.64
C LEU A 453 -12.30 15.73 -33.13
N PRO A 454 -12.68 15.88 -31.84
CA PRO A 454 -12.77 17.19 -31.21
C PRO A 454 -11.45 17.96 -31.35
N PRO A 455 -11.49 19.30 -31.52
CA PRO A 455 -10.27 20.10 -31.73
C PRO A 455 -9.20 19.93 -30.64
N ALA A 456 -9.62 19.87 -29.36
CA ALA A 456 -8.70 19.67 -28.24
C ALA A 456 -7.99 18.31 -28.29
N LEU A 457 -8.74 17.24 -28.56
CA LEU A 457 -8.17 15.90 -28.72
C LEU A 457 -7.22 15.83 -29.91
N ARG A 458 -7.59 16.41 -31.06
CA ARG A 458 -6.70 16.47 -32.23
C ARG A 458 -5.39 17.19 -31.92
N ALA A 459 -5.45 18.37 -31.31
CA ALA A 459 -4.25 19.12 -30.92
C ALA A 459 -3.37 18.33 -29.93
N ALA A 460 -3.98 17.61 -28.99
CA ALA A 460 -3.27 16.78 -28.02
C ALA A 460 -2.56 15.58 -28.70
N LEU A 461 -3.19 14.96 -29.70
CA LEU A 461 -2.56 13.89 -30.49
C LEU A 461 -1.44 14.42 -31.40
N ASP A 462 -1.63 15.59 -32.02
CA ASP A 462 -0.63 16.21 -32.91
C ASP A 462 0.67 16.58 -32.18
N SER A 463 0.60 16.79 -30.86
CA SER A 463 1.72 17.12 -29.99
C SER A 463 2.20 15.94 -29.13
N ASP A 464 1.61 14.75 -29.27
CA ASP A 464 1.97 13.59 -28.47
C ASP A 464 3.37 13.07 -28.82
N THR A 465 4.17 12.86 -27.77
CA THR A 465 5.52 12.30 -27.86
C THR A 465 5.67 11.00 -27.07
N SER A 466 4.56 10.41 -26.59
CA SER A 466 4.58 9.27 -25.66
C SER A 466 5.35 8.06 -26.18
N VAL A 467 5.22 7.70 -27.46
CA VAL A 467 5.96 6.58 -28.07
C VAL A 467 7.47 6.83 -28.03
N ALA A 468 7.91 7.96 -28.58
CA ALA A 468 9.33 8.33 -28.63
C ALA A 468 9.94 8.43 -27.22
N ARG A 469 9.22 9.05 -26.28
CA ARG A 469 9.63 9.16 -24.88
C ARG A 469 9.78 7.80 -24.20
N THR A 470 8.82 6.89 -24.42
CA THR A 470 8.87 5.53 -23.83
C THR A 470 10.09 4.77 -24.33
N LEU A 471 10.38 4.85 -25.63
CA LEU A 471 11.55 4.20 -26.23
C LEU A 471 12.86 4.78 -25.69
N ALA A 472 12.95 6.11 -25.56
CA ALA A 472 14.13 6.78 -25.01
C ALA A 472 14.43 6.38 -23.55
N LEU A 473 13.39 6.10 -22.74
CA LEU A 473 13.54 5.75 -21.33
C LEU A 473 14.04 4.31 -21.09
N ARG A 474 13.98 3.41 -22.08
CA ARG A 474 14.41 2.00 -21.91
C ARG A 474 15.90 1.86 -21.59
N THR A 475 16.71 2.76 -22.13
CA THR A 475 18.17 2.75 -21.97
C THR A 475 18.67 3.87 -21.06
N ASP A 476 17.76 4.62 -20.43
CA ASP A 476 18.09 5.76 -19.58
C ASP A 476 18.45 5.29 -18.15
N PRO A 477 19.71 5.44 -17.70
CA PRO A 477 20.10 5.05 -16.34
C PRO A 477 19.45 5.93 -15.25
N ARG A 478 18.85 7.06 -15.65
CA ARG A 478 18.17 8.01 -14.78
C ARG A 478 16.64 7.97 -14.92
N ALA A 479 16.11 6.93 -15.55
CA ALA A 479 14.67 6.68 -15.56
C ALA A 479 14.14 6.54 -14.12
N SER A 480 13.06 7.26 -13.84
CA SER A 480 12.34 7.21 -12.57
C SER A 480 11.74 5.82 -12.32
N GLN A 481 11.39 5.53 -11.07
CA GLN A 481 10.67 4.32 -10.68
C GLN A 481 9.34 4.12 -11.45
N PHE A 482 8.66 5.23 -11.81
CA PHE A 482 7.38 5.24 -12.53
C PHE A 482 7.47 6.07 -13.83
N PRO A 483 8.06 5.51 -14.91
CA PRO A 483 8.52 6.29 -16.07
C PRO A 483 7.44 6.91 -16.96
N MET A 484 6.17 6.49 -16.83
CA MET A 484 5.08 7.00 -17.68
C MET A 484 4.74 8.48 -17.40
N GLY A 485 4.92 8.95 -16.17
CA GLY A 485 4.53 10.29 -15.75
C GLY A 485 3.98 10.30 -14.32
N ASP A 486 3.97 11.47 -13.67
CA ASP A 486 3.30 11.61 -12.38
C ASP A 486 1.78 11.75 -12.51
N TYR A 487 1.07 11.33 -11.46
CA TYR A 487 -0.39 11.26 -11.44
C TYR A 487 -1.08 12.58 -11.81
N ALA A 488 -0.69 13.69 -11.19
CA ALA A 488 -1.39 14.97 -11.36
C ALA A 488 -1.22 15.50 -12.78
N TRP A 489 0.00 15.43 -13.32
CA TRP A 489 0.27 15.81 -14.69
C TRP A 489 -0.51 14.94 -15.69
N LEU A 490 -0.48 13.61 -15.53
CA LEU A 490 -1.23 12.70 -16.40
C LEU A 490 -2.73 13.02 -16.41
N MET A 491 -3.33 13.25 -15.23
CA MET A 491 -4.75 13.61 -15.13
C MET A 491 -5.05 14.93 -15.86
N GLN A 492 -4.15 15.92 -15.80
CA GLN A 492 -4.29 17.18 -16.56
C GLN A 492 -4.23 16.95 -18.07
N GLU A 493 -3.25 16.19 -18.57
CA GLU A 493 -3.09 15.93 -20.02
C GLU A 493 -4.33 15.25 -20.59
N PHE A 494 -4.82 14.21 -19.92
CA PHE A 494 -6.05 13.54 -20.32
C PHE A 494 -7.27 14.46 -20.24
N ALA A 495 -7.40 15.24 -19.17
CA ALA A 495 -8.52 16.16 -19.01
C ALA A 495 -8.52 17.23 -20.11
N ALA A 496 -7.36 17.79 -20.45
CA ALA A 496 -7.22 18.75 -21.53
C ALA A 496 -7.62 18.15 -22.89
N ALA A 497 -7.14 16.94 -23.21
CA ALA A 497 -7.48 16.25 -24.46
C ALA A 497 -8.98 15.90 -24.54
N LEU A 498 -9.60 15.54 -23.41
CA LEU A 498 -11.02 15.19 -23.32
C LEU A 498 -11.94 16.40 -23.11
N GLY A 499 -11.41 17.62 -22.96
CA GLY A 499 -12.19 18.81 -22.65
C GLY A 499 -12.86 18.78 -21.27
N LEU A 500 -12.30 18.03 -20.31
CA LEU A 500 -12.81 17.91 -18.95
C LEU A 500 -12.25 19.00 -18.05
N GLN A 501 -13.09 19.52 -17.16
CA GLN A 501 -12.67 20.49 -16.15
C GLN A 501 -12.46 19.81 -14.80
N ARG A 502 -11.37 20.20 -14.12
CA ARG A 502 -11.12 19.83 -12.73
C ARG A 502 -12.12 20.58 -11.84
N LEU A 503 -12.94 19.86 -11.08
CA LEU A 503 -13.78 20.46 -10.04
C LEU A 503 -12.88 21.11 -8.97
N PRO A 504 -13.28 22.21 -8.32
CA PRO A 504 -12.62 22.70 -7.11
C PRO A 504 -12.89 21.78 -5.91
N PRO A 505 -12.20 21.95 -4.77
CA PRO A 505 -12.62 21.31 -3.53
C PRO A 505 -14.06 21.71 -3.17
N PRO A 506 -14.84 20.86 -2.48
CA PRO A 506 -16.26 21.16 -2.19
C PRO A 506 -16.46 22.37 -1.29
N SER A 507 -15.46 22.71 -0.47
CA SER A 507 -15.50 23.85 0.44
C SER A 507 -14.09 24.37 0.76
N ASN A 508 -13.99 25.33 1.69
CA ASN A 508 -12.72 25.89 2.14
C ASN A 508 -11.89 24.87 2.92
N MET A 509 -10.91 24.25 2.25
CA MET A 509 -10.03 23.26 2.83
C MET A 509 -9.05 23.85 3.86
N PRO A 510 -8.61 23.07 4.88
CA PRO A 510 -7.61 23.52 5.85
C PRO A 510 -6.33 24.04 5.17
N ARG A 511 -5.74 25.10 5.73
CA ARG A 511 -4.51 25.72 5.23
C ARG A 511 -3.30 25.19 5.97
N LEU A 512 -2.23 24.91 5.23
CA LEU A 512 -1.01 24.31 5.77
C LEU A 512 0.17 25.31 5.75
N PRO A 513 0.94 25.45 6.84
CA PRO A 513 2.19 26.21 6.83
C PRO A 513 3.26 25.49 5.97
N PRO A 514 4.34 26.18 5.55
CA PRO A 514 4.60 27.61 5.74
C PRO A 514 3.92 28.49 4.67
N ALA A 515 3.48 27.91 3.55
CA ALA A 515 2.91 28.67 2.44
C ALA A 515 1.46 29.15 2.70
N HIS A 516 0.82 28.69 3.78
CA HIS A 516 -0.58 28.97 4.14
C HIS A 516 -1.58 28.73 2.98
N LYS A 517 -1.26 27.78 2.10
CA LYS A 517 -2.14 27.34 1.01
C LYS A 517 -3.15 26.32 1.51
N ALA A 518 -4.36 26.39 0.96
CA ALA A 518 -5.41 25.40 1.23
C ALA A 518 -4.97 24.04 0.65
N MET A 519 -5.21 22.96 1.39
CA MET A 519 -4.93 21.62 0.93
C MET A 519 -5.86 21.27 -0.24
N ASP A 520 -5.30 21.12 -1.44
CA ASP A 520 -6.05 20.82 -2.67
C ASP A 520 -5.71 19.41 -3.14
N VAL A 521 -6.37 18.42 -2.54
CA VAL A 521 -6.11 17.01 -2.84
C VAL A 521 -6.74 16.62 -4.17
N LEU A 522 -5.92 16.04 -5.05
CA LEU A 522 -6.41 15.45 -6.29
C LEU A 522 -6.86 14.00 -6.10
N THR A 523 -8.14 13.75 -6.35
CA THR A 523 -8.74 12.41 -6.42
C THR A 523 -9.42 12.21 -7.78
N PRO A 524 -9.70 10.96 -8.21
CA PRO A 524 -10.43 10.70 -9.47
C PRO A 524 -11.76 11.47 -9.57
N ALA A 525 -12.50 11.60 -8.46
CA ALA A 525 -13.78 12.32 -8.39
C ALA A 525 -13.68 13.83 -8.72
N ARG A 526 -12.48 14.41 -8.74
CA ARG A 526 -12.25 15.80 -9.18
C ARG A 526 -12.35 15.96 -10.70
N TYR A 527 -12.39 14.87 -11.46
CA TYR A 527 -12.58 14.88 -12.92
C TYR A 527 -13.76 13.98 -13.35
N PRO A 528 -15.00 14.33 -12.98
CA PRO A 528 -16.16 13.57 -13.43
C PRO A 528 -16.29 13.58 -14.96
N ALA A 529 -17.10 12.68 -15.50
CA ALA A 529 -17.48 12.76 -16.91
C ALA A 529 -18.30 14.03 -17.18
N ALA A 530 -18.25 14.52 -18.43
CA ALA A 530 -18.96 15.74 -18.84
C ALA A 530 -20.49 15.63 -18.70
N THR A 531 -21.03 14.42 -18.84
CA THR A 531 -22.44 14.12 -18.61
C THR A 531 -22.55 13.04 -17.54
N LEU A 532 -23.43 13.27 -16.56
CA LEU A 532 -23.69 12.37 -15.44
C LEU A 532 -25.19 12.23 -15.24
N SER A 533 -25.63 11.07 -14.76
CA SER A 533 -26.94 10.91 -14.12
C SER A 533 -26.97 11.55 -12.73
N ASP A 534 -28.16 11.70 -12.13
CA ASP A 534 -28.28 12.20 -10.75
C ASP A 534 -27.61 11.26 -9.74
N ALA A 535 -27.73 9.94 -9.95
CA ALA A 535 -27.06 8.95 -9.11
C ALA A 535 -25.52 9.12 -9.17
N GLN A 536 -24.95 9.26 -10.37
CA GLN A 536 -23.51 9.48 -10.52
C GLN A 536 -23.06 10.82 -9.90
N ARG A 537 -23.86 11.89 -10.02
CA ARG A 537 -23.58 13.15 -9.32
C ARG A 537 -23.54 12.98 -7.81
N ALA A 538 -24.45 12.18 -7.25
CA ALA A 538 -24.49 11.89 -5.83
C ALA A 538 -23.25 11.11 -5.36
N GLU A 539 -22.81 10.12 -6.14
CA GLU A 539 -21.57 9.35 -5.89
C GLU A 539 -20.32 10.24 -5.94
N VAL A 540 -20.16 11.07 -6.99
CA VAL A 540 -19.07 12.06 -7.09
C VAL A 540 -19.05 12.96 -5.85
N ALA A 541 -20.21 13.50 -5.47
CA ALA A 541 -20.32 14.36 -4.31
C ALA A 541 -20.01 13.61 -2.99
N ALA A 542 -20.38 12.33 -2.88
CA ALA A 542 -20.04 11.50 -1.73
C ALA A 542 -18.53 11.27 -1.62
N SER A 543 -17.86 10.87 -2.70
CA SER A 543 -16.39 10.70 -2.74
C SER A 543 -15.67 11.98 -2.32
N LEU A 544 -16.09 13.13 -2.85
CA LEU A 544 -15.46 14.42 -2.51
C LEU A 544 -15.68 14.81 -1.04
N ARG A 545 -16.90 14.60 -0.51
CA ARG A 545 -17.20 14.83 0.91
C ARG A 545 -16.39 13.90 1.83
N GLN A 546 -16.22 12.63 1.46
CA GLN A 546 -15.43 11.67 2.25
C GLN A 546 -13.95 12.08 2.32
N THR A 547 -13.36 12.51 1.19
CA THR A 547 -11.99 13.04 1.18
C THR A 547 -11.88 14.28 2.06
N GLU A 548 -12.82 15.22 1.94
CA GLU A 548 -12.84 16.42 2.77
C GLU A 548 -12.96 16.09 4.27
N ALA A 549 -13.90 15.22 4.65
CA ALA A 549 -14.13 14.81 6.03
C ALA A 549 -12.87 14.19 6.64
N THR A 550 -12.15 13.36 5.87
CA THR A 550 -10.89 12.75 6.30
C THR A 550 -9.82 13.83 6.55
N VAL A 551 -9.64 14.75 5.59
CA VAL A 551 -8.66 15.84 5.74
C VAL A 551 -8.98 16.72 6.95
N ARG A 552 -10.26 17.06 7.17
CA ARG A 552 -10.70 17.85 8.32
C ARG A 552 -10.52 17.12 9.64
N ALA A 553 -10.85 15.83 9.70
CA ALA A 553 -10.68 15.05 10.92
C ALA A 553 -9.20 14.90 11.33
N SER A 554 -8.31 14.86 10.35
CA SER A 554 -6.86 14.78 10.58
C SER A 554 -6.22 16.12 10.92
N LEU A 555 -6.62 17.21 10.24
CA LEU A 555 -6.00 18.53 10.42
C LEU A 555 -6.73 19.42 11.44
N GLY A 556 -7.91 18.99 11.88
CA GLY A 556 -8.72 19.63 12.91
C GLY A 556 -8.48 19.04 14.30
N PRO A 557 -9.42 19.25 15.25
CA PRO A 557 -9.22 18.91 16.65
C PRO A 557 -9.27 17.40 16.96
N SER A 558 -9.88 16.58 16.08
CA SER A 558 -10.18 15.17 16.37
C SER A 558 -8.97 14.21 16.40
N ALA A 559 -7.74 14.72 16.21
CA ALA A 559 -6.50 13.93 16.30
C ALA A 559 -6.52 12.61 15.48
N ARG A 560 -7.26 12.57 14.37
CA ARG A 560 -7.43 11.34 13.58
C ARG A 560 -6.08 10.88 13.00
N PHE A 561 -5.86 9.57 13.10
CA PHE A 561 -4.64 8.80 12.81
C PHE A 561 -3.46 9.03 13.76
N VAL A 562 -3.60 9.82 14.82
CA VAL A 562 -2.54 9.98 15.83
C VAL A 562 -2.35 8.67 16.60
N ALA A 563 -3.44 8.01 17.00
CA ALA A 563 -3.40 6.70 17.65
C ALA A 563 -2.68 5.66 16.77
N ARG A 564 -2.98 5.63 15.47
CA ARG A 564 -2.28 4.80 14.48
C ARG A 564 -0.78 5.09 14.44
N ALA A 565 -0.42 6.37 14.34
CA ALA A 565 0.96 6.81 14.23
C ALA A 565 1.78 6.46 15.48
N VAL A 566 1.21 6.69 16.67
CA VAL A 566 1.79 6.29 17.96
C VAL A 566 1.95 4.77 18.01
N PHE A 567 0.91 3.99 17.71
CA PHE A 567 0.98 2.53 17.74
C PHE A 567 2.12 2.00 16.88
N ARG A 568 2.20 2.44 15.62
CA ARG A 568 3.27 2.00 14.70
C ARG A 568 4.65 2.37 15.26
N SER A 569 4.83 3.60 15.75
CA SER A 569 6.14 4.05 16.26
C SER A 569 6.60 3.37 17.56
N LEU A 570 5.70 2.73 18.32
CA LEU A 570 6.07 2.02 19.55
C LEU A 570 6.90 0.76 19.29
N LEU A 571 6.72 0.08 18.14
CA LEU A 571 7.34 -1.22 17.81
C LEU A 571 8.84 -1.24 18.07
N GLY A 572 9.31 -2.20 18.87
CA GLY A 572 10.73 -2.42 19.16
C GLY A 572 11.12 -2.07 20.60
N GLU A 573 12.42 -1.88 20.82
CA GLU A 573 13.00 -1.63 22.14
C GLU A 573 13.15 -0.12 22.43
N TRP A 574 13.00 0.24 23.69
CA TRP A 574 13.21 1.58 24.24
C TRP A 574 14.03 1.49 25.51
N LYS A 575 14.96 2.43 25.70
CA LYS A 575 15.55 2.70 27.01
C LYS A 575 14.53 3.38 27.90
N LEU A 576 14.28 2.81 29.07
CA LEU A 576 13.31 3.30 30.05
C LEU A 576 14.03 3.77 31.32
N GLU A 577 13.86 5.04 31.65
CA GLU A 577 14.25 5.62 32.93
C GLU A 577 13.00 6.09 33.65
N ARG A 578 12.80 5.67 34.91
CA ARG A 578 11.57 5.98 35.64
C ARG A 578 11.82 6.30 37.11
N SER A 579 11.39 7.47 37.54
CA SER A 579 11.35 7.83 38.96
C SER A 579 10.03 7.40 39.59
N LEU A 580 10.08 6.92 40.84
CA LEU A 580 8.92 6.59 41.66
C LEU A 580 9.03 7.35 42.97
N VAL A 581 8.03 8.16 43.27
CA VAL A 581 7.93 8.91 44.54
C VAL A 581 6.72 8.40 45.30
N SER A 582 6.94 7.64 46.37
CA SER A 582 5.87 7.19 47.24
C SER A 582 5.61 8.18 48.37
N ARG A 583 4.34 8.36 48.72
CA ARG A 583 3.88 9.12 49.88
C ARG A 583 3.62 8.22 51.09
N LEU A 584 3.71 6.91 50.93
CA LEU A 584 3.55 5.93 52.01
C LEU A 584 4.91 5.56 52.60
N PRO A 585 5.13 5.69 53.93
CA PRO A 585 6.40 5.33 54.56
C PRO A 585 6.82 3.86 54.38
N SER A 586 5.85 2.98 54.13
CA SER A 586 6.07 1.54 53.93
C SER A 586 6.55 1.17 52.53
N HIS A 587 6.53 2.09 51.57
CA HIS A 587 6.93 1.86 50.18
C HIS A 587 8.08 2.81 49.82
N PRO A 588 9.27 2.30 49.46
CA PRO A 588 10.39 3.18 49.17
C PRO A 588 10.19 3.90 47.83
N SER A 589 10.48 5.20 47.83
CA SER A 589 10.80 5.95 46.62
C SER A 589 12.10 5.44 45.99
N GLY A 590 12.29 5.69 44.70
CA GLY A 590 13.50 5.26 44.01
C GLY A 590 13.46 5.46 42.50
N HIS A 591 14.42 4.84 41.82
CA HIS A 591 14.63 4.98 40.39
C HIS A 591 14.76 3.62 39.70
N PHE A 592 14.05 3.46 38.59
CA PHE A 592 14.13 2.31 37.69
C PHE A 592 14.91 2.68 36.43
N SER A 593 15.87 1.85 36.04
CA SER A 593 16.58 1.93 34.76
C SER A 593 16.53 0.57 34.08
N GLY A 594 16.13 0.54 32.81
CA GLY A 594 15.96 -0.71 32.07
C GLY A 594 15.50 -0.50 30.64
N THR A 595 14.86 -1.52 30.09
CA THR A 595 14.30 -1.51 28.74
C THR A 595 12.80 -1.76 28.77
N ALA A 596 12.12 -1.22 27.75
CA ALA A 596 10.72 -1.48 27.45
C ALA A 596 10.61 -1.93 25.99
N ARG A 597 9.97 -3.06 25.75
CA ARG A 597 9.86 -3.68 24.43
C ARG A 597 8.40 -3.82 24.02
N PHE A 598 8.07 -3.35 22.82
CA PHE A 598 6.78 -3.56 22.17
C PHE A 598 6.95 -4.59 21.06
N LEU A 599 6.39 -5.79 21.29
CA LEU A 599 6.60 -6.97 20.45
C LEU A 599 5.33 -7.26 19.67
N LEU A 600 5.36 -7.07 18.34
CA LEU A 600 4.18 -7.16 17.48
C LEU A 600 3.64 -8.59 17.42
N ARG A 601 2.32 -8.73 17.48
CA ARG A 601 1.64 -10.00 17.31
C ARG A 601 0.23 -9.82 16.78
N GLU A 602 -0.38 -10.92 16.37
CA GLU A 602 -1.81 -10.92 16.00
C GLU A 602 -2.69 -10.54 17.19
N GLY A 603 -3.79 -9.83 16.90
CA GLY A 603 -4.77 -9.45 17.90
C GLY A 603 -5.40 -10.67 18.57
N THR A 604 -5.51 -10.64 19.89
CA THR A 604 -6.09 -11.74 20.68
C THR A 604 -7.48 -11.38 21.21
N ARG A 605 -8.31 -12.41 21.45
CA ARG A 605 -9.61 -12.27 22.14
C ARG A 605 -9.48 -12.12 23.64
N ASP A 606 -8.34 -12.54 24.22
CA ASP A 606 -8.14 -12.56 25.66
C ASP A 606 -8.53 -11.22 26.31
N GLY A 607 -9.34 -11.28 27.38
CA GLY A 607 -9.79 -10.12 28.15
C GLY A 607 -10.82 -9.20 27.51
N ARG A 608 -11.10 -9.33 26.20
CA ARG A 608 -12.30 -8.73 25.60
C ARG A 608 -13.45 -9.62 26.06
N GLY A 609 -14.43 -9.09 26.79
CA GLY A 609 -15.64 -9.86 27.14
C GLY A 609 -16.46 -10.23 25.91
N ASP A 610 -17.78 -10.40 26.06
CA ASP A 610 -18.73 -10.47 24.93
C ASP A 610 -18.92 -9.08 24.26
N ASP A 611 -17.82 -8.38 24.01
CA ASP A 611 -17.79 -6.99 23.60
C ASP A 611 -18.37 -6.83 22.20
N ALA A 612 -19.51 -6.15 22.08
CA ALA A 612 -20.25 -5.91 20.84
C ALA A 612 -19.45 -5.15 19.76
N ALA A 613 -18.28 -4.59 20.13
CA ALA A 613 -17.33 -3.96 19.21
C ALA A 613 -16.48 -4.97 18.41
N ILE A 614 -16.41 -6.23 18.84
CA ILE A 614 -15.97 -7.33 17.98
C ILE A 614 -17.12 -7.59 17.01
N LYS A 615 -17.19 -6.81 15.92
CA LYS A 615 -18.08 -7.17 14.83
C LYS A 615 -17.67 -8.55 14.35
N GLU A 616 -18.47 -9.57 14.67
CA GLU A 616 -18.58 -10.70 13.77
C GLU A 616 -18.84 -10.08 12.41
N VAL A 617 -17.93 -10.30 11.47
CA VAL A 617 -18.16 -9.82 10.12
C VAL A 617 -19.30 -10.69 9.64
N ASP A 618 -20.51 -10.13 9.57
CA ASP A 618 -21.67 -10.76 8.95
C ASP A 618 -21.24 -11.29 7.58
N ASP A 619 -20.99 -12.59 7.52
CA ASP A 619 -20.82 -13.34 6.30
C ASP A 619 -21.56 -14.65 6.52
N ASP A 620 -22.64 -14.84 5.77
CA ASP A 620 -23.52 -16.03 5.74
C ASP A 620 -22.79 -17.33 5.30
N SER A 621 -21.46 -17.39 5.43
CA SER A 621 -20.62 -18.49 4.94
C SER A 621 -19.51 -18.99 5.87
N ASP A 622 -19.25 -18.37 7.03
CA ASP A 622 -18.17 -18.82 7.93
C ASP A 622 -18.69 -19.26 9.32
N GLU A 623 -19.07 -20.54 9.44
CA GLU A 623 -19.55 -21.20 10.67
C GLU A 623 -18.53 -21.25 11.85
N THR A 624 -17.35 -20.63 11.75
CA THR A 624 -16.29 -20.76 12.78
C THR A 624 -16.09 -19.53 13.66
N GLY A 625 -16.77 -18.42 13.38
CA GLY A 625 -16.59 -17.17 14.11
C GLY A 625 -15.15 -16.65 14.12
N ALA A 626 -14.21 -17.22 13.35
CA ALA A 626 -12.76 -16.98 13.45
C ALA A 626 -12.27 -15.69 12.75
N ASP A 627 -13.17 -14.93 12.13
CA ASP A 627 -12.84 -13.87 11.17
C ASP A 627 -13.20 -12.46 11.67
N ALA A 628 -13.21 -12.28 12.99
CA ALA A 628 -13.29 -10.97 13.60
C ALA A 628 -11.98 -10.20 13.39
N ASP A 629 -12.06 -8.95 12.95
CA ASP A 629 -10.90 -8.08 12.88
C ASP A 629 -10.48 -7.65 14.29
N LEU A 630 -9.60 -8.43 14.91
CA LEU A 630 -9.13 -8.20 16.27
C LEU A 630 -8.15 -7.01 16.37
N GLY A 631 -7.83 -6.34 15.26
CA GLY A 631 -6.89 -5.23 15.22
C GLY A 631 -5.45 -5.66 15.45
N MET A 632 -4.58 -4.69 15.73
CA MET A 632 -3.15 -4.93 15.96
C MET A 632 -2.82 -4.92 17.45
N GLU A 633 -1.82 -5.72 17.85
CA GLU A 633 -1.50 -5.94 19.25
C GLU A 633 0.01 -6.01 19.49
N TYR A 634 0.47 -5.43 20.60
CA TYR A 634 1.80 -5.66 21.15
C TYR A 634 1.72 -6.41 22.47
N LEU A 635 2.61 -7.38 22.64
CA LEU A 635 3.06 -7.77 23.96
C LEU A 635 4.11 -6.75 24.43
N TYR A 636 3.79 -6.03 25.49
CA TYR A 636 4.69 -5.06 26.10
C TYR A 636 5.43 -5.69 27.27
N ILE A 637 6.76 -5.52 27.32
CA ILE A 637 7.62 -6.07 28.38
C ILE A 637 8.61 -5.00 28.87
N GLU A 638 8.61 -4.72 30.17
CA GLU A 638 9.65 -3.96 30.85
C GLU A 638 10.55 -4.89 31.65
N GLU A 639 11.87 -4.66 31.60
CA GLU A 639 12.86 -5.37 32.39
C GLU A 639 14.00 -4.42 32.77
N GLY A 640 14.40 -4.43 34.04
CA GLY A 640 15.47 -3.56 34.52
C GLY A 640 15.66 -3.66 36.03
N ASP A 641 16.39 -2.71 36.58
CA ASP A 641 16.67 -2.63 38.01
C ASP A 641 15.97 -1.44 38.63
N PHE A 642 15.28 -1.68 39.75
CA PHE A 642 14.82 -0.63 40.64
C PHE A 642 15.82 -0.44 41.78
N THR A 643 16.23 0.80 42.02
CA THR A 643 17.09 1.21 43.14
C THR A 643 16.29 2.15 44.02
N ALA A 644 15.95 1.69 45.22
CA ALA A 644 15.30 2.48 46.25
C ALA A 644 16.25 3.54 46.83
N ASP A 645 15.71 4.64 47.34
CA ASP A 645 16.49 5.73 47.95
C ASP A 645 17.29 5.28 49.19
N ASN A 646 16.85 4.19 49.83
CA ASN A 646 17.57 3.56 50.94
C ASN A 646 18.72 2.62 50.49
N GLY A 647 19.01 2.56 49.19
CA GLY A 647 20.08 1.74 48.61
C GLY A 647 19.68 0.30 48.25
N LEU A 648 18.45 -0.14 48.56
CA LEU A 648 17.98 -1.46 48.15
C LEU A 648 17.83 -1.52 46.62
N ARG A 649 18.49 -2.49 45.98
CA ARG A 649 18.37 -2.73 44.54
C ARG A 649 17.79 -4.11 44.26
N PHE A 650 16.82 -4.18 43.35
CA PHE A 650 16.26 -5.44 42.88
C PHE A 650 15.83 -5.36 41.42
N ARG A 651 15.83 -6.51 40.75
CA ARG A 651 15.35 -6.62 39.38
C ARG A 651 13.84 -6.56 39.35
N ALA A 652 13.28 -5.73 38.47
CA ALA A 652 11.85 -5.56 38.28
C ALA A 652 11.45 -5.84 36.82
N SER A 653 10.25 -6.37 36.65
CA SER A 653 9.65 -6.58 35.33
C SER A 653 8.16 -6.28 35.35
N ARG A 654 7.63 -5.74 34.25
CA ARG A 654 6.19 -5.49 34.05
C ARG A 654 5.79 -5.92 32.65
N ARG A 655 4.53 -6.33 32.50
CA ARG A 655 3.97 -6.72 31.20
C ARG A 655 2.56 -6.17 31.05
N TYR A 656 2.23 -5.76 29.83
CA TYR A 656 0.91 -5.29 29.42
C TYR A 656 0.63 -5.77 28.01
N VAL A 657 -0.63 -5.72 27.59
CA VAL A 657 -1.01 -5.85 26.19
C VAL A 657 -1.50 -4.51 25.68
N TRP A 658 -0.89 -4.01 24.61
CA TRP A 658 -1.30 -2.77 23.95
C TRP A 658 -2.05 -3.12 22.67
N ARG A 659 -3.24 -2.54 22.47
CA ARG A 659 -4.09 -2.81 21.31
C ARG A 659 -4.44 -1.54 20.58
N TYR A 660 -4.45 -1.62 19.25
CA TYR A 660 -4.96 -0.60 18.35
C TYR A 660 -6.20 -1.10 17.60
N SER A 661 -7.27 -0.31 17.66
CA SER A 661 -8.49 -0.50 16.88
C SER A 661 -8.51 0.49 15.72
N GLU A 662 -8.47 -0.02 14.49
CA GLU A 662 -8.53 0.82 13.29
C GLU A 662 -9.89 1.52 13.10
N PRO A 663 -11.05 0.86 13.27
CA PRO A 663 -12.34 1.53 13.09
C PRO A 663 -12.59 2.68 14.07
N ALA A 664 -12.09 2.55 15.30
CA ALA A 664 -12.23 3.58 16.33
C ALA A 664 -11.04 4.55 16.37
N ASP A 665 -9.96 4.27 15.63
CA ASP A 665 -8.65 4.91 15.73
C ASP A 665 -8.22 5.13 17.19
N ALA A 666 -8.26 4.05 17.98
CA ALA A 666 -8.11 4.12 19.43
C ALA A 666 -7.05 3.16 19.95
N LEU A 667 -6.33 3.60 21.00
CA LEU A 667 -5.35 2.83 21.73
C LEU A 667 -5.89 2.39 23.09
N SER A 668 -5.60 1.15 23.48
CA SER A 668 -5.94 0.62 24.80
C SER A 668 -4.81 -0.21 25.39
N VAL A 669 -4.70 -0.18 26.71
CA VAL A 669 -3.73 -0.93 27.49
C VAL A 669 -4.48 -1.91 28.38
N TRP A 670 -4.00 -3.13 28.46
CA TRP A 670 -4.64 -4.24 29.17
C TRP A 670 -3.66 -4.88 30.13
N PHE A 671 -4.15 -5.24 31.32
CA PHE A 671 -3.38 -6.09 32.23
C PHE A 671 -3.15 -7.46 31.60
N VAL A 672 -2.05 -8.10 31.98
CA VAL A 672 -1.80 -9.50 31.62
C VAL A 672 -2.22 -10.42 32.75
N ARG A 673 -2.58 -11.66 32.39
CA ARG A 673 -2.90 -12.68 33.38
C ARG A 673 -1.68 -13.04 34.22
N THR A 674 -1.94 -13.43 35.47
CA THR A 674 -0.89 -13.84 36.42
C THR A 674 -0.32 -15.22 36.12
N ASP A 675 -1.12 -16.10 35.51
CA ASP A 675 -0.74 -17.49 35.18
C ASP A 675 -0.10 -17.63 33.78
N ASP A 676 -0.51 -16.81 32.81
CA ASP A 676 0.17 -16.67 31.51
C ASP A 676 0.31 -15.18 31.14
N PRO A 677 1.47 -14.57 31.42
CA PRO A 677 1.67 -13.13 31.21
C PRO A 677 1.80 -12.73 29.73
N ARG A 678 1.55 -13.65 28.80
CA ARG A 678 1.35 -13.36 27.37
C ARG A 678 -0.11 -13.10 27.04
N ARG A 679 -1.06 -13.46 27.90
CA ARG A 679 -2.50 -13.26 27.65
C ARG A 679 -3.00 -12.00 28.35
N ALA A 680 -3.85 -11.24 27.67
CA ALA A 680 -4.55 -10.13 28.30
C ALA A 680 -5.59 -10.66 29.31
N ASP A 681 -5.85 -9.91 30.37
CA ASP A 681 -6.79 -10.25 31.44
C ASP A 681 -8.03 -9.33 31.39
N TYR A 682 -7.87 -8.07 31.75
CA TYR A 682 -8.92 -7.06 31.65
C TYR A 682 -8.34 -5.69 31.29
N LEU A 683 -9.21 -4.79 30.84
CA LEU A 683 -8.84 -3.45 30.40
C LEU A 683 -8.17 -2.70 31.56
N PHE A 684 -6.98 -2.15 31.32
CA PHE A 684 -6.37 -1.20 32.24
C PHE A 684 -6.96 0.18 31.97
N HIS A 685 -6.74 0.73 30.77
CA HIS A 685 -7.39 1.96 30.33
C HIS A 685 -7.32 2.17 28.82
N GLN A 686 -8.14 3.10 28.33
CA GLN A 686 -8.06 3.63 26.97
C GLN A 686 -7.21 4.91 26.97
N VAL A 687 -6.37 5.08 25.95
CA VAL A 687 -5.54 6.27 25.78
C VAL A 687 -6.35 7.33 25.02
N GLN A 688 -6.65 8.44 25.68
CA GLN A 688 -7.44 9.54 25.12
C GLN A 688 -6.52 10.68 24.70
N PHE A 689 -6.34 10.87 23.41
CA PHE A 689 -5.54 11.98 22.87
C PHE A 689 -6.26 13.31 23.10
N ALA A 690 -5.53 14.29 23.64
CA ALA A 690 -6.04 15.64 23.78
C ALA A 690 -6.09 16.34 22.42
N GLU A 691 -6.96 17.34 22.29
CA GLU A 691 -6.94 18.21 21.12
C GLU A 691 -5.58 18.92 21.03
N PRO A 692 -4.99 19.04 19.82
CA PRO A 692 -3.74 19.76 19.66
C PRO A 692 -3.96 21.24 20.00
N PRO A 693 -3.00 21.90 20.68
CA PRO A 693 -3.10 23.33 20.94
C PRO A 693 -3.18 24.10 19.60
N LEU A 694 -3.96 25.19 19.58
CA LEU A 694 -4.16 26.02 18.38
C LEU A 694 -2.85 26.64 17.85
N VAL A 695 -1.85 26.77 18.71
CA VAL A 695 -0.51 27.26 18.42
C VAL A 695 0.47 26.14 18.69
N ASP A 696 1.47 25.95 17.82
CA ASP A 696 2.55 24.99 18.07
C ASP A 696 3.40 25.51 19.25
N GLU A 697 3.17 24.93 20.43
CA GLU A 697 3.89 25.27 21.66
C GLU A 697 5.23 24.52 21.79
N GLY A 698 5.65 23.77 20.75
CA GLY A 698 6.80 22.88 20.85
C GLY A 698 6.60 21.76 21.87
N ARG A 699 5.37 21.24 21.96
CA ARG A 699 5.00 20.10 22.82
C ARG A 699 4.58 18.90 21.97
N GLY A 700 4.77 17.69 22.49
CA GLY A 700 4.33 16.46 21.86
C GLY A 700 2.81 16.28 21.94
N TRP A 701 2.33 15.17 21.37
CA TRP A 701 0.93 14.76 21.53
C TRP A 701 0.67 14.32 22.96
N CYS A 702 -0.14 15.11 23.68
CA CYS A 702 -0.62 14.75 25.00
C CYS A 702 -1.76 13.74 24.91
N ALA A 703 -1.75 12.74 25.78
CA ALA A 703 -2.92 11.89 26.01
C ALA A 703 -3.09 11.64 27.49
N SER A 704 -4.31 11.27 27.90
CA SER A 704 -4.61 10.96 29.29
C SER A 704 -5.45 9.70 29.41
N ALA A 705 -5.49 9.17 30.62
CA ALA A 705 -6.45 8.16 31.01
C ALA A 705 -6.73 8.24 32.51
N GLY A 706 -7.98 8.08 32.91
CA GLY A 706 -8.37 8.00 34.31
C GLY A 706 -9.22 6.77 34.55
N HIS A 707 -8.88 5.93 35.54
CA HIS A 707 -9.74 4.81 35.92
C HIS A 707 -9.57 4.42 37.39
N LEU A 708 -10.64 3.87 37.96
CA LEU A 708 -10.63 3.24 39.27
C LEU A 708 -10.27 1.75 39.09
N CYS A 709 -9.26 1.28 39.80
CA CYS A 709 -8.87 -0.13 39.84
C CYS A 709 -8.99 -0.63 41.27
N VAL A 710 -10.08 -1.35 41.56
CA VAL A 710 -10.47 -1.76 42.92
C VAL A 710 -10.63 -0.52 43.81
N ASP A 711 -9.68 -0.26 44.71
CA ASP A 711 -9.72 0.86 45.66
C ASP A 711 -8.75 2.01 45.29
N ASP A 712 -7.98 1.85 44.22
CA ASP A 712 -6.94 2.80 43.80
C ASP A 712 -7.38 3.55 42.53
N PHE A 713 -7.33 4.89 42.57
CA PHE A 713 -7.55 5.72 41.37
C PHE A 713 -6.23 5.99 40.66
N TYR A 714 -6.21 5.71 39.35
CA TYR A 714 -5.08 5.95 38.47
C TYR A 714 -5.37 7.15 37.58
N ASP A 715 -4.53 8.18 37.70
CA ASP A 715 -4.51 9.36 36.83
C ASP A 715 -3.26 9.31 35.95
N VAL A 716 -3.44 9.03 34.66
CA VAL A 716 -2.37 8.73 33.70
C VAL A 716 -2.23 9.84 32.68
N ALA A 717 -1.00 10.26 32.43
CA ALA A 717 -0.64 11.23 31.41
C ALA A 717 0.47 10.69 30.50
N TYR A 718 0.31 10.95 29.22
CA TYR A 718 1.24 10.62 28.15
C TYR A 718 1.69 11.88 27.43
N ASP A 719 2.93 11.89 26.99
CA ASP A 719 3.48 12.90 26.07
C ASP A 719 4.29 12.18 24.99
N PHE A 720 3.84 12.23 23.74
CA PHE A 720 4.46 11.56 22.60
C PHE A 720 5.13 12.59 21.68
N ASN A 721 6.46 12.62 21.68
CA ASN A 721 7.24 13.59 20.90
C ASN A 721 7.65 13.00 19.55
N PHE A 722 7.13 13.56 18.46
CA PHE A 722 7.46 13.14 17.10
C PHE A 722 8.56 13.99 16.48
N GLN A 723 9.26 13.38 15.53
CA GLN A 723 10.08 14.02 14.52
C GLN A 723 9.57 13.54 13.16
N ALA A 724 8.81 14.41 12.49
CA ALA A 724 8.06 14.08 11.30
C ALA A 724 7.15 12.85 11.50
N VAL A 725 7.35 11.77 10.75
CA VAL A 725 6.56 10.56 10.94
C VAL A 725 7.05 9.70 12.10
N ASN A 726 8.24 9.86 12.65
CA ASN A 726 8.78 8.92 13.63
C ASN A 726 8.70 9.48 15.05
N MET A 727 8.27 8.68 16.02
CA MET A 727 8.35 9.08 17.43
C MET A 727 9.80 9.03 17.92
N ARG A 728 10.29 10.14 18.48
CA ARG A 728 11.66 10.28 18.99
C ARG A 728 11.78 9.79 20.42
N ASP A 729 10.86 10.22 21.27
CA ASP A 729 10.76 9.86 22.68
C ASP A 729 9.33 10.02 23.16
N TRP A 730 9.01 9.44 24.30
CA TRP A 730 7.73 9.64 24.96
C TRP A 730 7.84 9.51 26.47
N ARG A 731 6.85 10.04 27.17
CA ARG A 731 6.74 10.02 28.64
C ARG A 731 5.43 9.36 29.06
N LEU A 732 5.50 8.59 30.13
CA LEU A 732 4.35 8.05 30.85
C LEU A 732 4.47 8.44 32.32
N ALA A 733 3.59 9.32 32.76
CA ALA A 733 3.44 9.67 34.16
C ALA A 733 2.10 9.15 34.66
N TYR A 734 2.05 8.67 35.89
CA TYR A 734 0.76 8.49 36.55
C TYR A 734 0.85 8.67 38.05
N THR A 735 -0.23 9.22 38.61
CA THR A 735 -0.44 9.36 40.05
C THR A 735 -1.47 8.33 40.49
N VAL A 736 -1.11 7.52 41.47
CA VAL A 736 -2.01 6.54 42.09
C VAL A 736 -2.40 7.05 43.45
N ARG A 737 -3.71 7.09 43.73
CA ARG A 737 -4.25 7.46 45.05
C ARG A 737 -5.22 6.39 45.51
N GLY A 738 -4.93 5.77 46.64
CA GLY A 738 -5.80 4.80 47.27
C GLY A 738 -5.32 4.43 48.68
N PRO A 739 -6.08 3.60 49.41
CA PRO A 739 -5.82 3.32 50.82
C PRO A 739 -4.52 2.53 51.06
N LYS A 740 -4.04 1.80 50.04
CA LYS A 740 -2.82 0.96 50.12
C LYS A 740 -1.71 1.42 49.17
N LYS A 741 -2.00 2.35 48.25
CA LYS A 741 -1.04 2.89 47.29
C LYS A 741 -1.20 4.40 47.20
N ASP A 742 -0.13 5.13 47.49
CA ASP A 742 -0.04 6.55 47.21
C ASP A 742 1.35 6.86 46.68
N TYR A 743 1.45 7.07 45.37
CA TYR A 743 2.71 7.38 44.70
C TYR A 743 2.49 8.08 43.36
N THR A 744 3.55 8.70 42.86
CA THR A 744 3.63 9.19 41.49
C THR A 744 4.81 8.51 40.81
N ILE A 745 4.61 8.10 39.56
CA ILE A 745 5.73 7.69 38.70
C ILE A 745 5.88 8.63 37.53
N ASP A 746 7.11 8.69 37.03
CA ASP A 746 7.49 9.46 35.87
C ASP A 746 8.49 8.66 35.03
N GLY A 747 8.03 8.09 33.91
CA GLY A 747 8.85 7.28 33.02
C GLY A 747 9.13 7.99 31.70
N VAL A 748 10.39 8.00 31.29
CA VAL A 748 10.83 8.52 29.98
C VAL A 748 11.41 7.39 29.15
N TYR A 749 10.98 7.31 27.90
CA TYR A 749 11.34 6.28 26.93
C TYR A 749 12.11 6.91 25.77
N ARG A 750 13.31 6.42 25.47
CA ARG A 750 14.18 6.94 24.40
C ARG A 750 14.78 5.82 23.55
N ARG A 751 15.21 6.15 22.32
CA ARG A 751 15.92 5.27 21.39
C ARG A 751 17.25 5.85 20.98
#